data_AF-A0A8C6UDY2-F1
#
_entry.id   AF-A0A8C6UDY2-F1
#
_cell.length_a   1.000
_cell.length_b   1.000
_cell.length_c   1.000
_cell.angle_alpha   90.00
_cell.angle_beta   90.00
_cell.angle_gamma   90.00
#
_symmetry.space_group_name_H-M   'P 1'
#
loop_
_entity.id
_entity.type
_entity.pdbx_description
1 polymer ?
#
loop_
_entity_poly.entity_id
_entity_poly.type
_entity_poly.pdbx_seq_one_letter_code
_entity_poly.pdbx_strand_id
1 'polypeptide(L)'
;HLIYISFLCGSVLNLYLYLLRLNVMEFYCPPCETAMCQECTSGEHGEHPTVPLKDVVEQHKASLQDQLSSVKKRLPEIDSALLTLSEILQQLTNQKSSIEEDIHNTFDELQKTLNVRKSVLLMELEVNYGLKQKVLQAQLDTLLLGQEGINGSCNFTEQALSHGTEAEVLLVKKQMSERLLELANQDLPLRPGENDQLDFIIETDGLKKSIHNLGTIVTTNAVALETVATGEGLKHCVVGVPTSVSITTKDKDGELCKTGNANITAEMSTSDGCTCRGEIVDNKNGTYEFLFAAPKEGTFYLSLRLYEQHIKGSPFKIKATKCIDVSPSSDGLKKRLKSPGSGHVKQKAIKRPASMYSTGRRKENPIEDDLIFRIGTKGRNKGEFTNLQGVAASTDNVLIADSNNQCVQIFSNNGQFRSRFGVRGRSPGQLQRPTGVAVHPNGDIIIADYDNKWVSIFTCEGKFKSKIGTGKLMGPKGVSVDRNGHVIVVDNKACSVFIFQPNGKLVTKFGNRGNGDRQFAGPHFAAVNNNNEIIVTDFHNHSVKVFNTEGEFLLKFGSNGEGNGQFNAPTGVAVDANGNIIVADWGNSRIQVFDGSGSFLSYINTCADPLYGPQGLALTSDGHVVVADSGNHCFKVYRYLQ
;
A
#
# COMPACT_ATOMS: atom_id res chain seq x y z
N HIS A 1 -36.76 -17.35 -33.89
CA HIS A 1 -36.36 -17.89 -35.21
C HIS A 1 -36.08 -19.40 -35.23
N LEU A 2 -35.59 -20.04 -34.16
CA LEU A 2 -35.33 -21.50 -34.14
C LEU A 2 -36.58 -22.40 -33.94
N ILE A 3 -37.67 -21.89 -33.35
CA ILE A 3 -38.94 -22.63 -33.19
C ILE A 3 -39.75 -22.68 -34.50
N TYR A 4 -39.50 -21.75 -35.42
CA TYR A 4 -40.17 -21.75 -36.73
C TYR A 4 -39.56 -22.76 -37.72
N ILE A 5 -38.34 -23.22 -37.48
CA ILE A 5 -37.66 -24.19 -38.37
C ILE A 5 -38.03 -25.64 -38.03
N SER A 6 -38.39 -25.95 -36.78
CA SER A 6 -38.80 -27.33 -36.42
C SER A 6 -40.20 -27.70 -36.93
N PHE A 7 -41.11 -26.73 -37.05
CA PHE A 7 -42.48 -26.98 -37.52
C PHE A 7 -42.61 -27.17 -39.03
N LEU A 8 -41.68 -26.59 -39.81
CA LEU A 8 -41.63 -26.75 -41.27
C LEU A 8 -41.05 -28.11 -41.71
N CYS A 9 -40.22 -28.76 -40.87
CA CYS A 9 -39.63 -30.06 -41.22
C CYS A 9 -40.62 -31.23 -41.01
N GLY A 10 -41.47 -31.19 -39.98
CA GLY A 10 -42.43 -32.27 -39.68
C GLY A 10 -43.67 -32.33 -40.57
N SER A 11 -44.06 -31.21 -41.18
CA SER A 11 -45.24 -31.12 -42.05
C SER A 11 -44.94 -31.53 -43.49
N VAL A 12 -43.74 -31.22 -44.00
CA VAL A 12 -43.27 -31.67 -45.32
C VAL A 12 -42.98 -33.18 -45.33
N LEU A 13 -42.42 -33.73 -44.24
CA LEU A 13 -42.17 -35.17 -44.11
C LEU A 13 -43.46 -36.01 -44.07
N ASN A 14 -44.52 -35.49 -43.43
CA ASN A 14 -45.82 -36.17 -43.36
C ASN A 14 -46.54 -36.20 -44.71
N LEU A 15 -46.40 -35.14 -45.53
CA LEU A 15 -46.96 -35.14 -46.89
C LEU A 15 -46.21 -36.14 -47.80
N TYR A 16 -44.89 -36.26 -47.64
CA TYR A 16 -44.06 -37.24 -48.35
C TYR A 16 -44.38 -38.68 -47.94
N LEU A 17 -44.59 -38.94 -46.64
CA LEU A 17 -44.99 -40.24 -46.10
C LEU A 17 -46.42 -40.65 -46.53
N TYR A 18 -47.31 -39.69 -46.79
CA TYR A 18 -48.66 -39.96 -47.28
C TYR A 18 -48.66 -40.35 -48.77
N LEU A 19 -47.81 -39.72 -49.59
CA LEU A 19 -47.63 -40.07 -51.01
C LEU A 19 -46.93 -41.43 -51.21
N LEU A 20 -45.99 -41.79 -50.32
CA LEU A 20 -45.32 -43.09 -50.34
C LEU A 20 -46.22 -44.29 -49.93
N ARG A 21 -47.40 -44.05 -49.34
CA ARG A 21 -48.34 -45.13 -48.98
C ARG A 21 -49.19 -45.65 -50.14
N LEU A 22 -49.15 -45.00 -51.31
CA LEU A 22 -49.94 -45.39 -52.49
C LEU A 22 -49.21 -46.34 -53.43
N ASN A 23 -47.89 -46.48 -53.34
CA ASN A 23 -47.08 -47.42 -54.13
C ASN A 23 -46.33 -48.37 -53.18
N VAL A 24 -46.48 -49.68 -53.37
CA VAL A 24 -45.76 -50.69 -52.57
C VAL A 24 -44.29 -50.69 -53.01
N MET A 25 -43.43 -50.07 -52.22
CA MET A 25 -41.99 -50.02 -52.45
C MET A 25 -41.35 -51.30 -51.88
N GLU A 26 -40.79 -52.14 -52.74
CA GLU A 26 -40.29 -53.48 -52.37
C GLU A 26 -38.76 -53.62 -52.45
N PHE A 27 -38.08 -52.74 -53.20
CA PHE A 27 -36.64 -52.84 -53.47
C PHE A 27 -35.90 -51.56 -53.06
N TYR A 28 -34.61 -51.68 -52.73
CA TYR A 28 -33.72 -50.56 -52.39
C TYR A 28 -32.50 -50.56 -53.31
N CYS A 29 -32.10 -49.37 -53.75
CA CYS A 29 -30.93 -49.16 -54.61
C CYS A 29 -29.80 -48.50 -53.79
N PRO A 30 -28.77 -49.26 -53.34
CA PRO A 30 -27.67 -48.70 -52.53
C PRO A 30 -26.90 -47.55 -53.20
N PRO A 31 -26.62 -47.54 -54.52
CA PRO A 31 -25.95 -46.42 -55.17
C PRO A 31 -26.73 -45.10 -55.16
N CYS A 32 -28.06 -45.18 -55.09
CA CYS A 32 -28.94 -44.00 -55.17
C CYS A 32 -29.57 -43.64 -53.82
N GLU A 33 -29.39 -44.48 -52.80
CA GLU A 33 -30.00 -44.36 -51.48
C GLU A 33 -31.54 -44.26 -51.44
N THR A 34 -32.23 -44.78 -52.48
CA THR A 34 -33.69 -44.61 -52.65
C THR A 34 -34.44 -45.95 -52.61
N ALA A 35 -35.60 -45.96 -51.94
CA ALA A 35 -36.56 -47.06 -52.01
C ALA A 35 -37.35 -46.99 -53.32
N MET A 36 -37.68 -48.14 -53.93
CA MET A 36 -38.24 -48.22 -55.27
C MET A 36 -39.35 -49.28 -55.36
N CYS A 37 -40.32 -49.06 -56.25
CA CYS A 37 -41.31 -50.07 -56.61
C CYS A 37 -40.78 -50.99 -57.73
N GLN A 38 -41.49 -52.07 -58.01
CA GLN A 38 -41.10 -53.07 -59.01
C GLN A 38 -41.06 -52.54 -60.46
N GLU A 39 -41.74 -51.43 -60.75
CA GLU A 39 -41.69 -50.78 -62.08
C GLU A 39 -40.42 -49.92 -62.24
N CYS A 40 -39.93 -49.30 -61.15
CA CYS A 40 -38.74 -48.46 -61.16
C CYS A 40 -37.43 -49.27 -61.25
N THR A 41 -37.42 -50.54 -60.83
CA THR A 41 -36.26 -51.44 -60.97
C THR A 41 -35.99 -51.82 -62.42
N SER A 42 -37.01 -51.81 -63.29
CA SER A 42 -36.88 -52.11 -64.73
C SER A 42 -36.79 -50.86 -65.62
N GLY A 43 -37.09 -49.68 -65.07
CA GLY A 43 -36.95 -48.38 -65.73
C GLY A 43 -35.64 -47.67 -65.39
N GLU A 44 -35.74 -46.55 -64.66
CA GLU A 44 -34.62 -45.62 -64.39
C GLU A 44 -33.44 -46.24 -63.61
N HIS A 45 -33.65 -47.37 -62.91
CA HIS A 45 -32.62 -48.04 -62.12
C HIS A 45 -32.22 -49.43 -62.64
N GLY A 46 -32.50 -49.74 -63.91
CA GLY A 46 -32.20 -51.05 -64.52
C GLY A 46 -30.71 -51.43 -64.56
N GLU A 47 -29.80 -50.45 -64.48
CA GLU A 47 -28.34 -50.69 -64.43
C GLU A 47 -27.75 -50.74 -63.01
N HIS A 48 -28.57 -50.52 -61.96
CA HIS A 48 -28.10 -50.52 -60.58
C HIS A 48 -28.46 -51.82 -59.84
N PRO A 49 -27.56 -52.35 -59.00
CA PRO A 49 -27.88 -53.53 -58.18
C PRO A 49 -28.93 -53.17 -57.13
N THR A 50 -30.06 -53.88 -57.15
CA THR A 50 -31.17 -53.68 -56.20
C THR A 50 -31.27 -54.82 -55.21
N VAL A 51 -31.54 -54.52 -53.95
CA VAL A 51 -31.71 -55.48 -52.85
C VAL A 51 -33.12 -55.39 -52.26
N PRO A 52 -33.69 -56.47 -51.71
CA PRO A 52 -35.00 -56.41 -51.05
C PRO A 52 -34.98 -55.38 -49.92
N LEU A 53 -35.97 -54.48 -49.92
CA LEU A 53 -36.03 -53.38 -48.95
C LEU A 53 -36.06 -53.90 -47.51
N LYS A 54 -36.71 -55.04 -47.27
CA LYS A 54 -36.83 -55.68 -45.94
C LYS A 54 -35.46 -56.03 -45.33
N ASP A 55 -34.50 -56.44 -46.14
CA ASP A 55 -33.19 -56.91 -45.66
C ASP A 55 -32.27 -55.73 -45.27
N VAL A 56 -32.44 -54.59 -45.95
CA VAL A 56 -31.64 -53.37 -45.72
C VAL A 56 -32.23 -52.52 -44.59
N VAL A 57 -33.56 -52.50 -44.45
CA VAL A 57 -34.25 -51.70 -43.42
C VAL A 57 -33.81 -52.06 -42.02
N GLU A 58 -33.67 -53.35 -41.68
CA GLU A 58 -33.24 -53.74 -40.33
C GLU A 58 -31.77 -53.34 -40.05
N GLN A 59 -30.89 -53.38 -41.06
CA GLN A 59 -29.50 -52.92 -40.92
C GLN A 59 -29.40 -51.40 -40.74
N HIS A 60 -30.13 -50.61 -41.55
CA HIS A 60 -30.14 -49.15 -41.40
C HIS A 60 -30.84 -48.71 -40.12
N LYS A 61 -31.90 -49.42 -39.69
CA LYS A 61 -32.58 -49.19 -38.42
C LYS A 61 -31.65 -49.47 -37.24
N ALA A 62 -30.89 -50.57 -37.27
CA ALA A 62 -29.87 -50.85 -36.25
C ALA A 62 -28.79 -49.74 -36.20
N SER A 63 -28.27 -49.32 -37.37
CA SER A 63 -27.28 -48.24 -37.45
C SER A 63 -27.81 -46.90 -36.92
N LEU A 64 -29.05 -46.52 -37.29
CA LEU A 64 -29.70 -45.31 -36.77
C LEU A 64 -29.99 -45.42 -35.28
N GLN A 65 -30.32 -46.60 -34.77
CA GLN A 65 -30.60 -46.82 -33.36
C GLN A 65 -29.31 -46.75 -32.51
N ASP A 66 -28.19 -47.22 -33.05
CA ASP A 66 -26.86 -47.04 -32.44
C ASP A 66 -26.45 -45.56 -32.43
N GLN A 67 -26.60 -44.84 -33.53
CA GLN A 67 -26.34 -43.39 -33.59
C GLN A 67 -27.26 -42.61 -32.64
N LEU A 68 -28.56 -42.95 -32.60
CA LEU A 68 -29.53 -42.35 -31.67
C LEU A 68 -29.13 -42.61 -30.21
N SER A 69 -28.67 -43.82 -29.90
CA SER A 69 -28.18 -44.14 -28.56
C SER A 69 -26.92 -43.34 -28.20
N SER A 70 -26.02 -43.11 -29.16
CA SER A 70 -24.81 -42.30 -28.98
C SER A 70 -25.13 -40.82 -28.73
N VAL A 71 -26.14 -40.27 -29.41
CA VAL A 71 -26.58 -38.88 -29.19
C VAL A 71 -27.33 -38.74 -27.88
N LYS A 72 -28.21 -39.71 -27.55
CA LYS A 72 -28.94 -39.71 -26.27
C LYS A 72 -28.02 -39.78 -25.05
N LYS A 73 -26.85 -40.42 -25.17
CA LYS A 73 -25.83 -40.44 -24.10
C LYS A 73 -25.22 -39.06 -23.82
N ARG A 74 -25.28 -38.11 -24.76
CA ARG A 74 -24.78 -36.73 -24.57
C ARG A 74 -25.79 -35.81 -23.87
N LEU A 75 -27.08 -36.15 -23.87
CA LEU A 75 -28.12 -35.33 -23.24
C LEU A 75 -27.86 -35.13 -21.74
N PRO A 76 -27.54 -36.16 -20.93
CA PRO A 76 -27.23 -35.97 -19.52
C PRO A 76 -26.03 -35.05 -19.25
N GLU A 77 -25.01 -35.06 -20.11
CA GLU A 77 -23.83 -34.18 -19.99
C GLU A 77 -24.22 -32.71 -20.22
N ILE A 78 -25.10 -32.47 -21.22
CA ILE A 78 -25.63 -31.13 -21.52
C ILE A 78 -26.57 -30.67 -20.41
N ASP A 79 -27.46 -31.53 -19.92
CA ASP A 79 -28.39 -31.20 -18.84
C ASP A 79 -27.65 -30.83 -17.54
N SER A 80 -26.58 -31.56 -17.21
CA SER A 80 -25.71 -31.23 -16.09
C SER A 80 -25.02 -29.88 -16.28
N ALA A 81 -24.52 -29.58 -17.49
CA ALA A 81 -23.87 -28.30 -17.78
C ALA A 81 -24.86 -27.12 -17.70
N LEU A 82 -26.10 -27.30 -18.18
CA LEU A 82 -27.15 -26.29 -18.10
C LEU A 82 -27.50 -25.95 -16.64
N LEU A 83 -27.59 -26.96 -15.77
CA LEU A 83 -27.79 -26.75 -14.33
C LEU A 83 -26.67 -25.93 -13.71
N THR A 84 -25.41 -26.31 -13.95
CA THR A 84 -24.25 -25.56 -13.44
C THR A 84 -24.20 -24.13 -13.95
N LEU A 85 -24.50 -23.90 -15.24
CA LEU A 85 -24.56 -22.55 -15.81
C LEU A 85 -25.68 -21.71 -15.17
N SER A 86 -26.86 -22.31 -14.93
CA SER A 86 -27.96 -21.63 -14.25
C SER A 86 -27.59 -21.23 -12.82
N GLU A 87 -26.89 -22.10 -12.09
CA GLU A 87 -26.42 -21.80 -10.73
C GLU A 87 -25.39 -20.65 -10.73
N ILE A 88 -24.41 -20.68 -11.63
CA ILE A 88 -23.40 -19.61 -11.75
C ILE A 88 -24.05 -18.27 -12.12
N LEU A 89 -25.04 -18.27 -13.04
CA LEU A 89 -25.77 -17.06 -13.39
C LEU A 89 -26.56 -16.49 -12.20
N GLN A 90 -27.18 -17.35 -11.40
CA GLN A 90 -27.87 -16.93 -10.18
C GLN A 90 -26.88 -16.38 -9.14
N GLN A 91 -25.74 -17.05 -8.94
CA GLN A 91 -24.69 -16.57 -8.04
C GLN A 91 -24.13 -15.21 -8.47
N LEU A 92 -23.87 -15.03 -9.77
CA LEU A 92 -23.41 -13.76 -10.32
C LEU A 92 -24.43 -12.64 -10.07
N THR A 93 -25.73 -12.94 -10.22
CA THR A 93 -26.81 -11.99 -9.95
C THR A 93 -26.86 -11.62 -8.46
N ASN A 94 -26.74 -12.61 -7.57
CA ASN A 94 -26.73 -12.37 -6.12
C ASN A 94 -25.49 -11.57 -5.68
N GLN A 95 -24.31 -11.89 -6.23
CA GLN A 95 -23.07 -11.15 -5.95
C GLN A 95 -23.16 -9.71 -6.42
N LYS A 96 -23.74 -9.46 -7.61
CA LYS A 96 -24.00 -8.11 -8.08
C LYS A 96 -24.87 -7.34 -7.06
N SER A 97 -26.00 -7.89 -6.63
CA SER A 97 -26.89 -7.23 -5.67
C SER A 97 -26.20 -6.96 -4.32
N SER A 98 -25.38 -7.91 -3.83
CA SER A 98 -24.60 -7.72 -2.60
C SER A 98 -23.60 -6.58 -2.73
N ILE A 99 -22.86 -6.52 -3.84
CA ILE A 99 -21.89 -5.44 -4.09
C ILE A 99 -22.61 -4.09 -4.24
N GLU A 100 -23.77 -4.07 -4.88
CA GLU A 100 -24.61 -2.86 -4.95
C GLU A 100 -24.97 -2.38 -3.54
N GLU A 101 -25.42 -3.27 -2.64
CA GLU A 101 -25.73 -2.93 -1.25
C GLU A 101 -24.50 -2.40 -0.48
N ASP A 102 -23.35 -3.06 -0.62
CA ASP A 102 -22.09 -2.65 0.02
C ASP A 102 -21.64 -1.26 -0.45
N ILE A 103 -21.80 -0.94 -1.74
CA ILE A 103 -21.54 0.39 -2.28
C ILE A 103 -22.46 1.41 -1.60
N HIS A 104 -23.78 1.18 -1.59
CA HIS A 104 -24.71 2.12 -0.97
C HIS A 104 -24.38 2.35 0.52
N ASN A 105 -24.18 1.29 1.29
CA ASN A 105 -23.86 1.37 2.72
C ASN A 105 -22.56 2.15 2.98
N THR A 106 -21.52 1.90 2.19
CA THR A 106 -20.23 2.59 2.34
C THR A 106 -20.36 4.09 2.08
N PHE A 107 -21.08 4.48 1.02
CA PHE A 107 -21.27 5.89 0.68
C PHE A 107 -22.19 6.61 1.68
N ASP A 108 -23.22 5.93 2.21
CA ASP A 108 -24.08 6.48 3.26
C ASP A 108 -23.31 6.74 4.56
N GLU A 109 -22.38 5.87 4.94
CA GLU A 109 -21.53 6.05 6.12
C GLU A 109 -20.56 7.23 5.96
N LEU A 110 -19.94 7.36 4.77
CA LEU A 110 -19.09 8.49 4.44
C LEU A 110 -19.87 9.81 4.46
N GLN A 111 -21.09 9.81 3.92
CA GLN A 111 -21.98 10.98 3.95
C GLN A 111 -22.35 11.37 5.40
N LYS A 112 -22.66 10.39 6.27
CA LYS A 112 -22.91 10.65 7.69
C LYS A 112 -21.70 11.30 8.36
N THR A 113 -20.50 10.77 8.09
CA THR A 113 -19.26 11.29 8.66
C THR A 113 -19.00 12.74 8.23
N LEU A 114 -19.20 13.05 6.94
CA LEU A 114 -19.10 14.42 6.43
C LEU A 114 -20.12 15.37 7.06
N ASN A 115 -21.37 14.90 7.23
CA ASN A 115 -22.41 15.69 7.90
C ASN A 115 -22.08 15.95 9.37
N VAL A 116 -21.51 14.99 10.09
CA VAL A 116 -21.04 15.19 11.47
C VAL A 116 -19.96 16.27 11.52
N ARG A 117 -18.94 16.21 10.63
CA ARG A 117 -17.89 17.25 10.58
C ARG A 117 -18.47 18.64 10.27
N LYS A 118 -19.44 18.72 9.36
CA LYS A 118 -20.17 19.97 9.09
C LYS A 118 -20.83 20.52 10.35
N SER A 119 -21.54 19.69 11.12
CA SER A 119 -22.19 20.12 12.36
C SER A 119 -21.19 20.60 13.41
N VAL A 120 -20.04 19.93 13.53
CA VAL A 120 -18.97 20.35 14.45
C VAL A 120 -18.40 21.72 14.07
N LEU A 121 -18.14 21.96 12.79
CA LEU A 121 -17.63 23.26 12.32
C LEU A 121 -18.62 24.41 12.58
N LEU A 122 -19.92 24.15 12.41
CA LEU A 122 -20.96 25.14 12.73
C LEU A 122 -21.01 25.44 14.23
N MET A 123 -20.86 24.41 15.07
CA MET A 123 -20.79 24.59 16.52
C MET A 123 -19.54 25.36 16.95
N GLU A 124 -18.37 25.05 16.38
CA GLU A 124 -17.12 25.78 16.62
C GLU A 124 -17.26 27.26 16.22
N LEU A 125 -17.93 27.55 15.11
CA LEU A 125 -18.21 28.93 14.68
C LEU A 125 -19.08 29.68 15.69
N GLU A 126 -20.19 29.08 16.14
CA GLU A 126 -21.07 29.71 17.14
C GLU A 126 -20.35 30.00 18.46
N VAL A 127 -19.50 29.06 18.92
CA VAL A 127 -18.72 29.24 20.15
C VAL A 127 -17.72 30.38 20.00
N ASN A 128 -16.94 30.40 18.93
CA ASN A 128 -15.93 31.44 18.71
C ASN A 128 -16.56 32.82 18.53
N TYR A 129 -17.66 32.92 17.77
CA TYR A 129 -18.46 34.13 17.66
C TYR A 129 -18.98 34.59 19.02
N GLY A 130 -19.58 33.69 19.81
CA GLY A 130 -20.15 34.01 21.11
C GLY A 130 -19.12 34.52 22.12
N LEU A 131 -17.89 33.96 22.11
CA LEU A 131 -16.80 34.44 22.97
C LEU A 131 -16.34 35.84 22.58
N LYS A 132 -16.08 36.09 21.28
CA LYS A 132 -15.71 37.42 20.78
C LYS A 132 -16.79 38.45 21.07
N GLN A 133 -18.05 38.10 20.79
CA GLN A 133 -19.21 38.96 21.06
C GLN A 133 -19.30 39.32 22.54
N LYS A 134 -19.10 38.36 23.45
CA LYS A 134 -19.18 38.60 24.89
C LYS A 134 -18.11 39.60 25.38
N VAL A 135 -16.89 39.51 24.87
CA VAL A 135 -15.80 40.45 25.22
C VAL A 135 -16.14 41.86 24.74
N LEU A 136 -16.55 41.98 23.48
CA LEU A 136 -16.90 43.28 22.88
C LEU A 136 -18.14 43.90 23.55
N GLN A 137 -19.16 43.08 23.89
CA GLN A 137 -20.36 43.56 24.55
C GLN A 137 -20.05 44.06 25.98
N ALA A 138 -19.27 43.32 26.76
CA ALA A 138 -18.88 43.75 28.10
C ALA A 138 -18.07 45.06 28.08
N GLN A 139 -17.19 45.21 27.08
CA GLN A 139 -16.44 46.44 26.88
C GLN A 139 -17.34 47.61 26.48
N LEU A 140 -18.29 47.37 25.57
CA LEU A 140 -19.27 48.37 25.14
C LEU A 140 -20.10 48.88 26.33
N ASP A 141 -20.62 47.96 27.16
CA ASP A 141 -21.40 48.30 28.35
C ASP A 141 -20.59 49.14 29.34
N THR A 142 -19.30 48.80 29.52
CA THR A 142 -18.39 49.55 30.39
C THR A 142 -18.14 50.98 29.88
N LEU A 143 -17.94 51.14 28.58
CA LEU A 143 -17.72 52.44 27.96
C LEU A 143 -18.98 53.31 27.99
N LEU A 144 -20.16 52.73 27.75
CA LEU A 144 -21.44 53.45 27.85
C LEU A 144 -21.70 53.96 29.27
N LEU A 145 -21.50 53.12 30.29
CA LEU A 145 -21.63 53.53 31.70
C LEU A 145 -20.62 54.62 32.07
N GLY A 146 -19.37 54.52 31.62
CA GLY A 146 -18.36 55.54 31.82
C GLY A 146 -18.74 56.88 31.16
N GLN A 147 -19.24 56.82 29.92
CA GLN A 147 -19.69 58.00 29.18
C GLN A 147 -20.86 58.70 29.87
N GLU A 148 -21.89 57.96 30.29
CA GLU A 148 -23.03 58.52 31.01
C GLU A 148 -22.59 59.17 32.34
N GLY A 149 -21.70 58.51 33.09
CA GLY A 149 -21.17 59.02 34.36
C GLY A 149 -20.38 60.33 34.21
N ILE A 150 -19.52 60.41 33.19
CA ILE A 150 -18.76 61.62 32.86
C ILE A 150 -19.72 62.73 32.42
N ASN A 151 -20.60 62.45 31.46
CA ASN A 151 -21.49 63.46 30.90
C ASN A 151 -22.45 64.02 31.97
N GLY A 152 -23.00 63.16 32.83
CA GLY A 152 -23.85 63.59 33.95
C GLY A 152 -23.12 64.49 34.96
N SER A 153 -21.90 64.12 35.32
CA SER A 153 -21.08 64.89 36.29
C SER A 153 -20.62 66.24 35.71
N CYS A 154 -20.26 66.27 34.43
CA CYS A 154 -19.92 67.50 33.71
C CYS A 154 -21.13 68.43 33.63
N ASN A 155 -22.27 67.95 33.13
CA ASN A 155 -23.49 68.77 33.00
C ASN A 155 -23.96 69.36 34.34
N PHE A 156 -23.94 68.57 35.41
CA PHE A 156 -24.30 69.05 36.74
C PHE A 156 -23.34 70.13 37.25
N THR A 157 -22.03 69.92 37.07
CA THR A 157 -21.02 70.90 37.48
C THR A 157 -21.13 72.19 36.67
N GLU A 158 -21.35 72.09 35.35
CA GLU A 158 -21.55 73.24 34.48
C GLU A 158 -22.79 74.05 34.90
N GLN A 159 -23.92 73.39 35.18
CA GLN A 159 -25.13 74.05 35.66
C GLN A 159 -24.94 74.75 37.01
N ALA A 160 -24.24 74.10 37.95
CA ALA A 160 -23.91 74.70 39.24
C ALA A 160 -23.02 75.93 39.09
N LEU A 161 -22.07 75.92 38.14
CA LEU A 161 -21.18 77.05 37.87
C LEU A 161 -21.85 78.20 37.13
N SER A 162 -22.80 77.91 36.21
CA SER A 162 -23.45 78.94 35.41
C SER A 162 -24.66 79.59 36.07
N HIS A 163 -25.38 78.86 36.93
CA HIS A 163 -26.65 79.28 37.51
C HIS A 163 -26.74 79.16 39.04
N GLY A 164 -25.74 78.59 39.70
CA GLY A 164 -25.73 78.42 41.16
C GLY A 164 -25.42 79.70 41.93
N THR A 165 -25.98 79.82 43.12
CA THR A 165 -25.63 80.89 44.07
C THR A 165 -24.25 80.66 44.69
N GLU A 166 -23.59 81.71 45.20
CA GLU A 166 -22.23 81.61 45.78
C GLU A 166 -22.12 80.54 46.88
N ALA A 167 -23.18 80.36 47.67
CA ALA A 167 -23.25 79.34 48.72
C ALA A 167 -23.39 77.91 48.17
N GLU A 168 -24.18 77.70 47.11
CA GLU A 168 -24.38 76.39 46.47
C GLU A 168 -23.12 75.92 45.76
N VAL A 169 -22.43 76.82 45.05
CA VAL A 169 -21.15 76.53 44.40
C VAL A 169 -20.11 76.08 45.42
N LEU A 170 -20.03 76.76 46.58
CA LEU A 170 -19.09 76.37 47.65
C LEU A 170 -19.44 75.01 48.29
N LEU A 171 -20.73 74.69 48.42
CA LEU A 171 -21.20 73.43 49.00
C LEU A 171 -20.85 72.24 48.10
N VAL A 172 -20.99 72.43 46.79
CA VAL A 172 -20.80 71.38 45.77
C VAL A 172 -19.33 71.24 45.36
N LYS A 173 -18.52 72.30 45.52
CA LYS A 173 -17.10 72.36 45.09
C LYS A 173 -16.27 71.16 45.54
N LYS A 174 -16.29 70.82 46.83
CA LYS A 174 -15.42 69.74 47.35
C LYS A 174 -15.80 68.39 46.76
N GLN A 175 -17.10 68.08 46.77
CA GLN A 175 -17.62 66.79 46.35
C GLN A 175 -17.49 66.58 44.83
N MET A 176 -17.74 67.62 44.03
CA MET A 176 -17.55 67.54 42.57
C MET A 176 -16.08 67.60 42.16
N SER A 177 -15.22 68.32 42.89
CA SER A 177 -13.79 68.32 42.61
C SER A 177 -13.17 66.95 42.81
N GLU A 178 -13.54 66.24 43.88
CA GLU A 178 -13.09 64.86 44.12
C GLU A 178 -13.63 63.93 43.03
N ARG A 179 -14.92 64.03 42.70
CA ARG A 179 -15.57 63.18 41.68
C ARG A 179 -15.03 63.39 40.26
N LEU A 180 -14.80 64.64 39.84
CA LEU A 180 -14.25 64.96 38.53
C LEU A 180 -12.79 64.49 38.41
N LEU A 181 -12.02 64.56 39.50
CA LEU A 181 -10.63 64.11 39.53
C LEU A 181 -10.55 62.57 39.52
N GLU A 182 -11.50 61.87 40.14
CA GLU A 182 -11.65 60.41 39.99
C GLU A 182 -11.98 60.01 38.55
N LEU A 183 -12.96 60.66 37.93
CA LEU A 183 -13.37 60.36 36.55
C LEU A 183 -12.28 60.70 35.53
N ALA A 184 -11.53 61.80 35.74
CA ALA A 184 -10.43 62.20 34.87
C ALA A 184 -9.24 61.23 34.91
N ASN A 185 -9.06 60.52 36.02
CA ASN A 185 -8.00 59.53 36.20
C ASN A 185 -8.49 58.08 36.03
N GLN A 186 -9.74 57.88 35.63
CA GLN A 186 -10.30 56.55 35.43
C GLN A 186 -9.81 55.95 34.10
N ASP A 187 -9.13 54.81 34.17
CA ASP A 187 -8.70 54.08 32.98
C ASP A 187 -9.88 53.37 32.30
N LEU A 188 -10.25 53.83 31.11
CA LEU A 188 -11.26 53.21 30.26
C LEU A 188 -10.62 52.42 29.11
N PRO A 189 -11.12 51.22 28.78
CA PRO A 189 -10.58 50.44 27.67
C PRO A 189 -11.06 51.00 26.32
N LEU A 190 -10.34 51.98 25.78
CA LEU A 190 -10.73 52.70 24.55
C LEU A 190 -10.39 51.96 23.24
N ARG A 191 -9.60 50.88 23.30
CA ARG A 191 -9.25 50.05 22.14
C ARG A 191 -10.03 48.75 22.18
N PRO A 192 -10.59 48.27 21.06
CA PRO A 192 -11.31 46.99 21.03
C PRO A 192 -10.46 45.88 21.63
N GLY A 193 -11.02 45.18 22.62
CA GLY A 193 -10.39 44.05 23.29
C GLY A 193 -10.40 42.77 22.43
N GLU A 194 -11.15 42.78 21.33
CA GLU A 194 -11.14 41.73 20.32
C GLU A 194 -11.38 42.28 18.90
N ASN A 195 -11.04 41.48 17.90
CA ASN A 195 -11.27 41.74 16.47
C ASN A 195 -12.50 40.98 15.92
N ASP A 196 -12.93 41.36 14.72
CA ASP A 196 -14.06 40.82 13.97
C ASP A 196 -13.70 39.60 13.09
N GLN A 197 -12.45 39.15 13.09
CA GLN A 197 -11.97 38.17 12.14
C GLN A 197 -12.50 36.76 12.44
N LEU A 198 -13.20 36.20 11.45
CA LEU A 198 -13.72 34.82 11.42
C LEU A 198 -13.59 34.28 9.98
N ASP A 199 -12.57 33.46 9.73
CA ASP A 199 -12.30 32.93 8.40
C ASP A 199 -12.70 31.46 8.28
N PHE A 200 -13.49 31.14 7.26
CA PHE A 200 -13.75 29.75 6.87
C PHE A 200 -12.81 29.34 5.73
N ILE A 201 -11.76 28.60 6.08
CA ILE A 201 -10.78 28.06 5.13
C ILE A 201 -11.10 26.59 4.92
N ILE A 202 -11.41 26.21 3.68
CA ILE A 202 -11.71 24.83 3.31
C ILE A 202 -10.78 24.35 2.19
N GLU A 203 -10.07 23.25 2.45
CA GLU A 203 -9.24 22.59 1.45
C GLU A 203 -10.02 21.42 0.83
N THR A 204 -10.56 21.63 -0.37
CA THR A 204 -11.39 20.62 -1.04
C THR A 204 -10.64 19.79 -2.08
N ASP A 205 -9.45 20.21 -2.48
CA ASP A 205 -8.78 19.61 -3.65
C ASP A 205 -8.12 18.26 -3.34
N GLY A 206 -7.62 18.06 -2.12
CA GLY A 206 -7.21 16.73 -1.63
C GLY A 206 -8.40 15.77 -1.56
N LEU A 207 -9.51 16.21 -0.96
CA LEU A 207 -10.72 15.42 -0.84
C LEU A 207 -11.32 15.06 -2.22
N LYS A 208 -11.37 16.00 -3.17
CA LYS A 208 -11.85 15.73 -4.55
C LYS A 208 -11.01 14.66 -5.24
N LYS A 209 -9.67 14.73 -5.12
CA LYS A 209 -8.77 13.71 -5.68
C LYS A 209 -8.99 12.35 -5.03
N SER A 210 -9.17 12.31 -3.71
CA SER A 210 -9.48 11.08 -2.97
C SER A 210 -10.85 10.50 -3.36
N ILE A 211 -11.86 11.34 -3.59
CA ILE A 211 -13.19 10.93 -4.08
C ILE A 211 -13.09 10.31 -5.49
N HIS A 212 -12.29 10.87 -6.39
CA HIS A 212 -12.08 10.30 -7.72
C HIS A 212 -11.41 8.92 -7.70
N ASN A 213 -10.69 8.59 -6.63
CA ASN A 213 -10.03 7.30 -6.42
C ASN A 213 -10.84 6.37 -5.50
N LEU A 214 -12.05 6.77 -5.07
CA LEU A 214 -12.83 6.07 -4.07
C LEU A 214 -13.57 4.88 -4.71
N GLY A 215 -13.00 3.69 -4.54
CA GLY A 215 -13.57 2.43 -4.99
C GLY A 215 -13.14 2.07 -6.41
N THR A 216 -12.99 0.77 -6.65
CA THR A 216 -12.75 0.20 -7.98
C THR A 216 -13.34 -1.19 -7.99
N ILE A 217 -14.17 -1.49 -9.00
CA ILE A 217 -14.69 -2.84 -9.19
C ILE A 217 -13.60 -3.67 -9.85
N VAL A 218 -13.11 -4.67 -9.13
CA VAL A 218 -12.08 -5.59 -9.61
C VAL A 218 -12.75 -6.85 -10.13
N THR A 219 -12.43 -7.26 -11.36
CA THR A 219 -12.88 -8.53 -11.95
C THR A 219 -11.75 -9.19 -12.74
N THR A 220 -11.86 -10.51 -12.93
CA THR A 220 -10.94 -11.31 -13.75
C THR A 220 -11.73 -12.30 -14.60
N ASN A 221 -11.26 -12.49 -15.83
CA ASN A 221 -11.90 -13.40 -16.80
C ASN A 221 -11.28 -14.81 -16.75
N ALA A 222 -10.52 -15.12 -15.70
CA ALA A 222 -9.79 -16.37 -15.57
C ALA A 222 -10.73 -17.58 -15.52
N VAL A 223 -10.46 -18.59 -16.36
CA VAL A 223 -11.21 -19.85 -16.43
C VAL A 223 -10.32 -21.01 -15.98
N ALA A 224 -10.83 -21.88 -15.11
CA ALA A 224 -10.03 -22.97 -14.51
C ALA A 224 -9.50 -23.94 -15.58
N LEU A 225 -10.37 -24.32 -16.52
CA LEU A 225 -10.06 -25.30 -17.57
C LEU A 225 -8.96 -24.85 -18.55
N GLU A 226 -8.78 -23.54 -18.73
CA GLU A 226 -7.72 -22.98 -19.59
C GLU A 226 -6.49 -22.54 -18.80
N THR A 227 -6.63 -22.28 -17.50
CA THR A 227 -5.52 -21.89 -16.62
C THR A 227 -4.50 -23.01 -16.49
N VAL A 228 -3.21 -22.67 -16.61
CA VAL A 228 -2.09 -23.64 -16.64
C VAL A 228 -1.10 -23.36 -15.52
N ALA A 229 -0.61 -24.42 -14.87
CA ALA A 229 0.54 -24.36 -13.99
C ALA A 229 1.82 -24.80 -14.70
N THR A 230 2.93 -24.10 -14.46
CA THR A 230 4.26 -24.38 -15.02
C THR A 230 5.33 -24.26 -13.93
N GLY A 231 6.45 -24.96 -14.11
CA GLY A 231 7.59 -24.93 -13.17
C GLY A 231 8.12 -26.32 -12.84
N GLU A 232 9.40 -26.41 -12.49
CA GLU A 232 10.06 -27.68 -12.11
C GLU A 232 9.45 -28.29 -10.84
N GLY A 233 8.91 -27.43 -9.96
CA GLY A 233 8.19 -27.80 -8.75
C GLY A 233 6.93 -28.62 -8.96
N LEU A 234 6.40 -28.71 -10.20
CA LEU A 234 5.27 -29.58 -10.53
C LEU A 234 5.65 -31.06 -10.68
N LYS A 235 6.95 -31.38 -10.76
CA LYS A 235 7.44 -32.75 -10.95
C LYS A 235 8.39 -33.19 -9.83
N HIS A 236 9.34 -32.34 -9.47
CA HIS A 236 10.39 -32.67 -8.50
C HIS A 236 10.62 -31.54 -7.51
N CYS A 237 10.83 -31.89 -6.24
CA CYS A 237 11.23 -30.94 -5.21
C CYS A 237 12.22 -31.57 -4.22
N VAL A 238 12.94 -30.73 -3.48
CA VAL A 238 13.90 -31.17 -2.46
C VAL A 238 13.29 -30.94 -1.07
N VAL A 239 13.41 -31.92 -0.19
CA VAL A 239 12.86 -31.84 1.17
C VAL A 239 13.49 -30.67 1.94
N GLY A 240 12.65 -29.81 2.52
CA GLY A 240 13.07 -28.63 3.28
C GLY A 240 13.50 -27.42 2.44
N VAL A 241 13.54 -27.52 1.11
CA VAL A 241 13.86 -26.40 0.22
C VAL A 241 12.57 -25.77 -0.31
N PRO A 242 12.37 -24.44 -0.17
CA PRO A 242 11.21 -23.76 -0.73
C PRO A 242 11.26 -23.85 -2.26
N THR A 243 10.19 -24.39 -2.85
CA THR A 243 10.03 -24.59 -4.29
C THR A 243 8.81 -23.78 -4.74
N SER A 244 8.92 -23.13 -5.91
CA SER A 244 7.82 -22.35 -6.49
C SER A 244 7.22 -23.04 -7.72
N VAL A 245 5.92 -22.82 -7.91
CA VAL A 245 5.15 -23.20 -9.10
C VAL A 245 4.44 -21.96 -9.62
N SER A 246 4.64 -21.65 -10.90
CA SER A 246 4.03 -20.48 -11.55
C SER A 246 2.69 -20.87 -12.19
N ILE A 247 1.63 -20.20 -11.79
CA ILE A 247 0.26 -20.38 -12.30
C ILE A 247 -0.05 -19.21 -13.21
N THR A 248 -0.45 -19.50 -14.44
CA THR A 248 -0.78 -18.48 -15.45
C THR A 248 -2.25 -18.59 -15.78
N THR A 249 -3.04 -17.58 -15.40
CA THR A 249 -4.48 -17.58 -15.68
C THR A 249 -4.77 -17.21 -17.12
N LYS A 250 -5.75 -17.92 -17.69
CA LYS A 250 -6.19 -17.73 -19.07
C LYS A 250 -7.70 -17.56 -19.13
N ASP A 251 -8.17 -16.82 -20.13
CA ASP A 251 -9.60 -16.65 -20.38
C ASP A 251 -10.19 -17.84 -21.17
N LYS A 252 -11.49 -17.74 -21.48
CA LYS A 252 -12.22 -18.76 -22.25
C LYS A 252 -11.66 -19.02 -23.66
N ASP A 253 -10.93 -18.06 -24.22
CA ASP A 253 -10.37 -18.14 -25.57
C ASP A 253 -8.89 -18.61 -25.53
N GLY A 254 -8.36 -18.89 -24.32
CA GLY A 254 -7.00 -19.38 -24.10
C GLY A 254 -5.95 -18.26 -24.06
N GLU A 255 -6.38 -17.00 -24.08
CA GLU A 255 -5.53 -15.81 -24.02
C GLU A 255 -5.14 -15.49 -22.57
N LEU A 256 -4.00 -14.83 -22.40
CA LEU A 256 -3.47 -14.51 -21.08
C LEU A 256 -4.29 -13.41 -20.41
N CYS A 257 -4.75 -13.66 -19.18
CA CYS A 257 -5.34 -12.62 -18.35
C CYS A 257 -4.27 -11.59 -18.00
N LYS A 258 -4.62 -10.29 -18.08
CA LYS A 258 -3.68 -9.19 -17.78
C LYS A 258 -3.89 -8.59 -16.39
N THR A 259 -4.87 -9.09 -15.64
CA THR A 259 -5.27 -8.60 -14.32
C THR A 259 -5.20 -9.73 -13.29
N GLY A 260 -4.75 -9.41 -12.07
CA GLY A 260 -4.72 -10.33 -10.92
C GLY A 260 -6.08 -10.48 -10.21
N ASN A 261 -6.03 -10.84 -8.93
CA ASN A 261 -7.17 -10.99 -8.00
C ASN A 261 -8.13 -12.17 -8.28
N ALA A 262 -7.65 -13.19 -8.99
CA ALA A 262 -8.37 -14.44 -9.17
C ALA A 262 -8.22 -15.32 -7.91
N ASN A 263 -9.31 -15.93 -7.46
CA ASN A 263 -9.30 -16.75 -6.25
C ASN A 263 -8.73 -18.14 -6.56
N ILE A 264 -7.45 -18.34 -6.25
CA ILE A 264 -6.73 -19.61 -6.43
C ILE A 264 -6.52 -20.25 -5.07
N THR A 265 -6.87 -21.52 -4.95
CA THR A 265 -6.58 -22.35 -3.78
C THR A 265 -5.63 -23.49 -4.16
N ALA A 266 -4.69 -23.78 -3.27
CA ALA A 266 -3.69 -24.81 -3.48
C ALA A 266 -3.63 -25.73 -2.27
N GLU A 267 -3.90 -27.00 -2.49
CA GLU A 267 -3.85 -28.04 -1.47
C GLU A 267 -2.84 -29.09 -1.87
N MET A 268 -1.88 -29.37 -0.99
CA MET A 268 -0.88 -30.41 -1.19
C MET A 268 -1.11 -31.52 -0.18
N SER A 269 -1.35 -32.74 -0.66
CA SER A 269 -1.65 -33.92 0.16
C SER A 269 -0.72 -35.09 -0.16
N THR A 270 -0.52 -35.96 0.82
CA THR A 270 0.22 -37.23 0.67
C THR A 270 -0.73 -38.42 0.71
N SER A 271 -0.26 -39.59 0.25
CA SER A 271 -0.99 -40.86 0.40
C SER A 271 -1.34 -41.21 1.85
N ASP A 272 -0.60 -40.62 2.81
CA ASP A 272 -0.70 -40.91 4.24
C ASP A 272 -1.61 -39.90 4.96
N GLY A 273 -2.30 -39.03 4.22
CA GLY A 273 -3.23 -38.03 4.76
C GLY A 273 -2.58 -36.77 5.35
N CYS A 274 -1.25 -36.65 5.31
CA CYS A 274 -0.57 -35.44 5.74
C CYS A 274 -0.76 -34.33 4.68
N THR A 275 -1.30 -33.19 5.12
CA THR A 275 -1.48 -31.99 4.30
C THR A 275 -0.39 -30.96 4.60
N CYS A 276 0.10 -30.33 3.55
CA CYS A 276 1.11 -29.29 3.63
C CYS A 276 0.54 -28.01 2.99
N ARG A 277 0.63 -26.91 3.73
CA ARG A 277 0.15 -25.61 3.27
C ARG A 277 1.30 -24.87 2.60
N GLY A 278 1.02 -24.31 1.43
CA GLY A 278 1.88 -23.33 0.76
C GLY A 278 1.20 -21.97 0.70
N GLU A 279 1.94 -20.97 0.25
CA GLU A 279 1.48 -19.60 0.09
C GLU A 279 1.30 -19.30 -1.41
N ILE A 280 0.20 -18.63 -1.77
CA ILE A 280 -0.02 -18.14 -3.13
C ILE A 280 0.24 -16.63 -3.14
N VAL A 281 1.15 -16.21 -4.01
CA VAL A 281 1.49 -14.80 -4.23
C VAL A 281 0.89 -14.36 -5.56
N ASP A 282 0.05 -13.32 -5.55
CA ASP A 282 -0.48 -12.69 -6.75
C ASP A 282 0.46 -11.59 -7.25
N ASN A 283 0.97 -11.74 -8.48
CA ASN A 283 1.84 -10.75 -9.12
C ASN A 283 1.07 -9.59 -9.78
N LYS A 284 -0.27 -9.56 -9.64
CA LYS A 284 -1.20 -8.54 -10.14
C LYS A 284 -1.22 -8.36 -11.66
N ASN A 285 -0.67 -9.32 -12.40
CA ASN A 285 -0.55 -9.29 -13.87
C ASN A 285 -1.17 -10.52 -14.54
N GLY A 286 -2.01 -11.28 -13.82
CA GLY A 286 -2.57 -12.57 -14.27
C GLY A 286 -1.67 -13.78 -14.06
N THR A 287 -0.52 -13.59 -13.38
CA THR A 287 0.34 -14.70 -12.94
C THR A 287 0.40 -14.77 -11.42
N TYR A 288 0.50 -15.99 -10.91
CA TYR A 288 0.55 -16.29 -9.48
C TYR A 288 1.69 -17.25 -9.21
N GLU A 289 2.30 -17.16 -8.03
CA GLU A 289 3.33 -18.09 -7.59
C GLU A 289 2.87 -18.85 -6.36
N PHE A 290 2.85 -20.18 -6.45
CA PHE A 290 2.62 -21.05 -5.32
C PHE A 290 3.96 -21.50 -4.73
N LEU A 291 4.24 -21.06 -3.50
CA LEU A 291 5.46 -21.35 -2.75
C LEU A 291 5.18 -22.43 -1.70
N PHE A 292 5.92 -23.52 -1.74
CA PHE A 292 5.79 -24.60 -0.77
C PHE A 292 7.14 -25.24 -0.42
N ALA A 293 7.21 -25.89 0.74
CA ALA A 293 8.35 -26.71 1.12
C ALA A 293 7.86 -28.10 1.51
N ALA A 294 8.40 -29.14 0.88
CA ALA A 294 8.04 -30.52 1.22
C ALA A 294 8.63 -30.90 2.60
N PRO A 295 7.80 -31.31 3.59
CA PRO A 295 8.29 -31.60 4.94
C PRO A 295 9.00 -32.95 5.06
N LYS A 296 8.70 -33.90 4.16
CA LYS A 296 9.24 -35.26 4.17
C LYS A 296 9.44 -35.76 2.74
N GLU A 297 10.28 -36.80 2.60
CA GLU A 297 10.44 -37.52 1.34
C GLU A 297 9.15 -38.28 1.02
N GLY A 298 8.75 -38.29 -0.25
CA GLY A 298 7.51 -38.94 -0.66
C GLY A 298 6.92 -38.37 -1.93
N THR A 299 5.75 -38.91 -2.28
CA THR A 299 4.95 -38.42 -3.40
C THR A 299 3.82 -37.54 -2.86
N PHE A 300 3.76 -36.30 -3.32
CA PHE A 300 2.73 -35.33 -3.00
C PHE A 300 1.80 -35.12 -4.20
N TYR A 301 0.53 -34.89 -3.94
CA TYR A 301 -0.47 -34.50 -4.92
C TYR A 301 -0.83 -33.04 -4.69
N LEU A 302 -0.54 -32.18 -5.67
CA LEU A 302 -0.88 -30.77 -5.63
C LEU A 302 -2.17 -30.52 -6.40
N SER A 303 -3.23 -30.22 -5.66
CA SER A 303 -4.52 -29.79 -6.18
C SER A 303 -4.55 -28.27 -6.26
N LEU A 304 -4.36 -27.74 -7.45
CA LEU A 304 -4.59 -26.32 -7.75
C LEU A 304 -6.03 -26.16 -8.24
N ARG A 305 -6.77 -25.26 -7.59
CA ARG A 305 -8.15 -24.92 -7.94
C ARG A 305 -8.28 -23.41 -8.15
N LEU A 306 -9.07 -23.03 -9.14
CA LEU A 306 -9.49 -21.66 -9.41
C LEU A 306 -11.00 -21.62 -9.20
N TYR A 307 -11.49 -20.79 -8.27
CA TYR A 307 -12.90 -20.77 -7.85
C TYR A 307 -13.45 -22.16 -7.51
N GLU A 308 -12.71 -22.92 -6.68
CA GLU A 308 -13.03 -24.31 -6.29
C GLU A 308 -13.04 -25.35 -7.43
N GLN A 309 -12.68 -24.98 -8.66
CA GLN A 309 -12.58 -25.90 -9.80
C GLN A 309 -11.12 -26.23 -10.11
N HIS A 310 -10.81 -27.50 -10.38
CA HIS A 310 -9.46 -27.92 -10.74
C HIS A 310 -8.98 -27.26 -12.04
N ILE A 311 -7.76 -26.72 -12.01
CA ILE A 311 -7.14 -26.17 -13.22
C ILE A 311 -6.63 -27.27 -14.17
N LYS A 312 -6.27 -26.91 -15.40
CA LYS A 312 -5.77 -27.86 -16.40
C LYS A 312 -4.56 -28.66 -15.88
N GLY A 313 -4.72 -29.98 -15.80
CA GLY A 313 -3.67 -30.90 -15.36
C GLY A 313 -3.61 -31.14 -13.84
N SER A 314 -4.47 -30.46 -13.06
CA SER A 314 -4.64 -30.70 -11.62
C SER A 314 -5.48 -31.96 -11.37
N PRO A 315 -5.16 -32.82 -10.39
CA PRO A 315 -4.04 -32.71 -9.44
C PRO A 315 -2.69 -33.17 -10.04
N PHE A 316 -1.61 -32.44 -9.70
CA PHE A 316 -0.25 -32.73 -10.15
C PHE A 316 0.49 -33.66 -9.19
N LYS A 317 1.27 -34.60 -9.71
CA LYS A 317 2.07 -35.55 -8.92
C LYS A 317 3.52 -35.07 -8.77
N ILE A 318 3.92 -34.72 -7.55
CA ILE A 318 5.23 -34.14 -7.21
C ILE A 318 6.05 -35.15 -6.39
N LYS A 319 7.32 -35.37 -6.76
CA LYS A 319 8.24 -36.26 -6.03
C LYS A 319 9.26 -35.46 -5.20
N ALA A 320 9.24 -35.63 -3.88
CA ALA A 320 10.18 -35.02 -2.96
C ALA A 320 11.37 -35.94 -2.64
N THR A 321 12.60 -35.45 -2.79
CA THR A 321 13.84 -36.23 -2.58
C THR A 321 14.78 -35.53 -1.58
N LYS A 322 15.62 -36.30 -0.88
CA LYS A 322 16.67 -35.77 0.01
C LYS A 322 17.87 -35.30 -0.79
N CYS A 323 18.51 -34.21 -0.34
CA CYS A 323 19.78 -33.77 -0.89
C CYS A 323 20.90 -34.73 -0.42
N ILE A 324 21.63 -35.36 -1.36
CA ILE A 324 22.86 -36.13 -1.09
C ILE A 324 24.05 -35.30 -1.60
N ASP A 325 25.12 -35.25 -0.80
CA ASP A 325 26.37 -34.53 -1.03
C ASP A 325 26.94 -34.75 -2.45
N VAL A 326 27.16 -33.65 -3.18
CA VAL A 326 27.88 -33.66 -4.46
C VAL A 326 29.33 -33.27 -4.19
N SER A 327 30.25 -34.19 -4.48
CA SER A 327 31.65 -33.87 -4.81
C SER A 327 31.91 -34.17 -6.29
N PRO A 328 32.83 -33.45 -6.96
CA PRO A 328 32.93 -33.43 -8.41
C PRO A 328 33.83 -34.56 -8.91
N SER A 329 33.44 -35.22 -10.01
CA SER A 329 34.40 -35.98 -10.82
C SER A 329 34.14 -35.77 -12.31
N SER A 330 35.22 -35.37 -12.97
CA SER A 330 35.45 -35.38 -14.41
C SER A 330 35.59 -36.82 -14.90
N ASP A 331 34.87 -37.22 -15.95
CA ASP A 331 35.42 -37.49 -17.29
C ASP A 331 34.36 -38.16 -18.20
N GLY A 332 34.49 -37.96 -19.52
CA GLY A 332 33.95 -38.92 -20.51
C GLY A 332 32.89 -38.48 -21.51
N LEU A 333 33.29 -37.63 -22.47
CA LEU A 333 33.09 -37.80 -23.92
C LEU A 333 31.68 -38.06 -24.52
N LYS A 334 31.21 -37.03 -25.23
CA LYS A 334 30.67 -37.04 -26.62
C LYS A 334 30.07 -38.37 -27.13
N LYS A 335 28.74 -38.39 -27.29
CA LYS A 335 28.10 -39.03 -28.45
C LYS A 335 26.99 -38.13 -29.02
N ARG A 336 27.24 -37.72 -30.26
CA ARG A 336 26.36 -36.95 -31.14
C ARG A 336 25.51 -37.96 -31.92
N LEU A 337 24.19 -37.82 -31.90
CA LEU A 337 23.29 -38.44 -32.87
C LEU A 337 22.37 -37.35 -33.44
N LYS A 338 22.33 -37.32 -34.76
CA LYS A 338 21.69 -36.35 -35.65
C LYS A 338 20.20 -36.66 -35.80
N SER A 339 19.41 -35.61 -36.06
CA SER A 339 18.13 -35.71 -36.77
C SER A 339 18.17 -34.80 -38.02
N PRO A 340 17.44 -35.12 -39.10
CA PRO A 340 17.76 -34.73 -40.47
C PRO A 340 17.17 -33.37 -40.90
N GLY A 341 17.76 -32.75 -41.93
CA GLY A 341 17.20 -31.61 -42.67
C GLY A 341 15.93 -31.97 -43.44
N SER A 342 15.23 -31.09 -44.15
CA SER A 342 15.51 -29.76 -44.68
C SER A 342 14.16 -29.17 -45.16
N GLY A 343 14.01 -27.85 -45.19
CA GLY A 343 12.85 -27.21 -45.81
C GLY A 343 12.77 -25.70 -45.58
N HIS A 344 13.55 -24.93 -46.34
CA HIS A 344 13.54 -23.46 -46.33
C HIS A 344 12.23 -22.86 -46.87
N VAL A 345 11.76 -21.78 -46.22
CA VAL A 345 11.27 -20.58 -46.93
C VAL A 345 11.81 -19.33 -46.22
N LYS A 346 12.63 -18.56 -46.95
CA LYS A 346 13.07 -17.20 -46.60
C LYS A 346 12.04 -16.21 -47.14
N GLN A 347 11.65 -15.20 -46.36
CA GLN A 347 11.37 -13.86 -46.92
C GLN A 347 11.92 -12.75 -46.02
N LYS A 348 12.37 -11.70 -46.72
CA LYS A 348 13.30 -10.64 -46.32
C LYS A 348 12.61 -9.54 -45.51
N ALA A 349 13.24 -9.06 -44.44
CA ALA A 349 12.96 -7.74 -43.88
C ALA A 349 13.76 -6.67 -44.64
N ILE A 350 13.05 -5.77 -45.31
CA ILE A 350 13.60 -4.60 -46.02
C ILE A 350 13.87 -3.49 -45.00
N LYS A 351 15.01 -2.79 -45.15
CA LYS A 351 15.36 -1.60 -44.38
C LYS A 351 14.87 -0.31 -45.08
N ARG A 352 14.30 0.58 -44.25
CA ARG A 352 14.25 2.07 -44.28
C ARG A 352 13.26 2.77 -45.24
N PRO A 353 12.84 4.03 -44.98
CA PRO A 353 13.44 5.05 -44.08
C PRO A 353 12.49 5.81 -43.12
N ALA A 354 13.10 6.71 -42.36
CA ALA A 354 12.50 7.65 -41.41
C ALA A 354 11.56 8.67 -42.06
N SER A 355 10.52 9.09 -41.33
CA SER A 355 9.80 10.34 -41.57
C SER A 355 9.96 11.28 -40.38
N MET A 356 10.45 12.47 -40.70
CA MET A 356 10.50 13.64 -39.85
C MET A 356 9.16 14.38 -39.85
N TYR A 357 8.94 15.17 -38.79
CA TYR A 357 7.86 16.13 -38.52
C TYR A 357 6.60 15.60 -37.82
N SER A 358 6.65 15.67 -36.49
CA SER A 358 5.62 16.39 -35.71
C SER A 358 6.27 16.92 -34.44
N THR A 359 6.81 18.13 -34.56
CA THR A 359 7.20 18.99 -33.44
C THR A 359 5.95 19.53 -32.78
N GLY A 360 5.51 18.88 -31.71
CA GLY A 360 4.57 19.44 -30.74
C GLY A 360 5.28 19.63 -29.41
N ARG A 361 5.91 20.80 -29.21
CA ARG A 361 6.41 21.23 -27.90
C ARG A 361 5.23 21.28 -26.92
N ARG A 362 5.03 20.24 -26.12
CA ARG A 362 4.50 20.43 -24.77
C ARG A 362 5.65 21.03 -23.98
N LYS A 363 5.54 22.32 -23.65
CA LYS A 363 6.25 22.88 -22.50
C LYS A 363 5.77 22.10 -21.28
N GLU A 364 6.47 21.02 -20.94
CA GLU A 364 6.56 20.63 -19.54
C GLU A 364 7.34 21.76 -18.90
N ASN A 365 6.67 22.59 -18.11
CA ASN A 365 7.38 23.28 -17.05
C ASN A 365 7.74 22.17 -16.06
N PRO A 366 9.02 21.76 -15.93
CA PRO A 366 9.39 20.89 -14.82
C PRO A 366 9.03 21.70 -13.56
N ILE A 367 8.14 21.16 -12.74
CA ILE A 367 7.95 21.69 -11.39
C ILE A 367 9.33 21.55 -10.75
N GLU A 368 10.00 22.67 -10.49
CA GLU A 368 11.25 22.68 -9.75
C GLU A 368 10.95 22.08 -8.37
N ASP A 369 11.48 20.89 -8.12
CA ASP A 369 11.36 20.17 -6.85
C ASP A 369 12.66 20.35 -6.06
N ASP A 370 12.61 20.18 -4.74
CA ASP A 370 13.79 20.32 -3.89
C ASP A 370 14.74 19.13 -4.04
N LEU A 371 14.34 18.07 -4.77
CA LEU A 371 15.15 16.88 -4.98
C LEU A 371 16.44 17.20 -5.74
N ILE A 372 17.58 16.94 -5.09
CA ILE A 372 18.90 17.05 -5.71
C ILE A 372 19.21 15.78 -6.50
N PHE A 373 19.08 14.62 -5.84
CA PHE A 373 19.27 13.31 -6.47
C PHE A 373 18.64 12.18 -5.64
N ARG A 374 18.46 11.02 -6.28
CA ARG A 374 18.00 9.78 -5.65
C ARG A 374 18.92 8.63 -5.98
N ILE A 375 19.15 7.73 -5.02
CA ILE A 375 20.07 6.59 -5.20
C ILE A 375 19.51 5.35 -4.55
N GLY A 376 19.55 4.26 -5.30
CA GLY A 376 19.06 2.97 -4.88
C GLY A 376 18.04 2.41 -5.84
N THR A 377 18.06 1.10 -5.94
CA THR A 377 17.05 0.30 -6.63
C THR A 377 16.72 -0.91 -5.76
N LYS A 378 15.59 -1.55 -6.03
CA LYS A 378 15.21 -2.76 -5.30
C LYS A 378 16.19 -3.89 -5.55
N GLY A 379 16.75 -4.46 -4.48
CA GLY A 379 17.61 -5.63 -4.59
C GLY A 379 18.49 -5.89 -3.36
N ARG A 380 19.54 -6.69 -3.56
CA ARG A 380 20.44 -7.18 -2.50
C ARG A 380 21.92 -6.96 -2.80
N ASN A 381 22.27 -6.44 -3.97
CA ASN A 381 23.65 -6.13 -4.33
C ASN A 381 24.10 -4.79 -3.73
N LYS A 382 25.32 -4.37 -4.06
CA LYS A 382 25.88 -3.09 -3.63
C LYS A 382 25.08 -1.95 -4.27
N GLY A 383 24.63 -0.99 -3.47
CA GLY A 383 23.80 0.11 -3.95
C GLY A 383 22.32 -0.25 -4.15
N GLU A 384 21.92 -1.49 -3.87
CA GLU A 384 20.52 -1.93 -3.92
C GLU A 384 19.95 -2.10 -2.51
N PHE A 385 18.65 -1.91 -2.36
CA PHE A 385 17.97 -1.97 -1.08
C PHE A 385 16.72 -2.86 -1.12
N THR A 386 16.44 -3.55 -0.02
CA THR A 386 15.20 -4.32 0.14
C THR A 386 14.25 -3.67 1.16
N ASN A 387 14.77 -3.18 2.29
CA ASN A 387 13.96 -2.45 3.27
C ASN A 387 14.81 -1.44 4.05
N LEU A 388 14.89 -0.21 3.52
CA LEU A 388 15.61 0.89 4.15
C LEU A 388 14.93 1.25 5.48
N GLN A 389 15.75 1.51 6.51
CA GLN A 389 15.29 1.91 7.83
C GLN A 389 15.98 3.21 8.25
N GLY A 390 16.98 3.13 9.12
CA GLY A 390 17.71 4.28 9.63
C GLY A 390 18.66 4.88 8.60
N VAL A 391 18.80 6.19 8.67
CA VAL A 391 19.76 6.99 7.92
C VAL A 391 20.58 7.78 8.93
N ALA A 392 21.89 7.83 8.72
CA ALA A 392 22.77 8.74 9.45
C ALA A 392 23.73 9.40 8.47
N ALA A 393 24.15 10.61 8.79
CA ALA A 393 25.19 11.30 8.06
C ALA A 393 26.42 11.51 8.95
N SER A 394 27.58 11.42 8.32
CA SER A 394 28.87 11.86 8.82
C SER A 394 29.35 13.01 7.93
N THR A 395 30.54 13.57 8.21
CA THR A 395 31.09 14.70 7.45
C THR A 395 31.11 14.45 5.93
N ASP A 396 31.47 13.24 5.49
CA ASP A 396 31.61 12.92 4.06
C ASP A 396 30.75 11.74 3.58
N ASN A 397 30.01 11.10 4.49
CA ASN A 397 29.29 9.87 4.17
C ASN A 397 27.86 9.85 4.69
N VAL A 398 26.98 9.25 3.91
CA VAL A 398 25.63 8.84 4.26
C VAL A 398 25.63 7.34 4.54
N LEU A 399 25.09 6.94 5.67
CA LEU A 399 24.97 5.55 6.10
C LEU A 399 23.50 5.16 6.11
N ILE A 400 23.18 4.03 5.49
CA ILE A 400 21.83 3.49 5.37
C ILE A 400 21.79 2.11 5.99
N ALA A 401 20.91 1.90 6.96
CA ALA A 401 20.59 0.57 7.48
C ALA A 401 19.52 -0.09 6.61
N ASP A 402 19.85 -1.28 6.08
CA ASP A 402 18.90 -2.13 5.35
C ASP A 402 18.57 -3.36 6.19
N SER A 403 17.36 -3.34 6.74
CA SER A 403 16.91 -4.35 7.69
C SER A 403 16.75 -5.74 7.08
N ASN A 404 16.26 -5.84 5.84
CA ASN A 404 15.99 -7.12 5.20
C ASN A 404 17.24 -7.70 4.52
N ASN A 405 18.17 -6.83 4.09
CA ASN A 405 19.49 -7.25 3.62
C ASN A 405 20.50 -7.48 4.75
N GLN A 406 20.12 -7.19 6.01
CA GLN A 406 20.97 -7.33 7.19
C GLN A 406 22.34 -6.64 7.06
N CYS A 407 22.37 -5.45 6.47
CA CYS A 407 23.61 -4.73 6.22
C CYS A 407 23.46 -3.23 6.43
N VAL A 408 24.60 -2.57 6.63
CA VAL A 408 24.72 -1.13 6.51
C VAL A 408 25.54 -0.81 5.26
N GLN A 409 25.03 0.11 4.47
CA GLN A 409 25.68 0.61 3.25
C GLN A 409 26.12 2.05 3.46
N ILE A 410 27.33 2.37 3.03
CA ILE A 410 27.94 3.68 3.15
C ILE A 410 28.10 4.28 1.75
N PHE A 411 27.63 5.51 1.59
CA PHE A 411 27.71 6.31 0.38
C PHE A 411 28.42 7.63 0.67
N SER A 412 29.06 8.24 -0.31
CA SER A 412 29.52 9.64 -0.18
C SER A 412 28.33 10.61 -0.15
N ASN A 413 28.53 11.87 0.24
CA ASN A 413 27.50 12.92 0.10
C ASN A 413 27.03 13.14 -1.35
N ASN A 414 27.89 12.86 -2.35
CA ASN A 414 27.52 12.88 -3.78
C ASN A 414 26.85 11.57 -4.25
N GLY A 415 26.60 10.65 -3.32
CA GLY A 415 25.86 9.43 -3.59
C GLY A 415 26.64 8.23 -4.13
N GLN A 416 27.96 8.35 -4.33
CA GLN A 416 28.78 7.21 -4.76
C GLN A 416 28.85 6.15 -3.66
N PHE A 417 28.62 4.89 -4.02
CA PHE A 417 28.77 3.75 -3.11
C PHE A 417 30.23 3.60 -2.66
N ARG A 418 30.46 3.53 -1.33
CA ARG A 418 31.79 3.36 -0.75
C ARG A 418 32.01 1.96 -0.21
N SER A 419 31.16 1.53 0.71
CA SER A 419 31.33 0.24 1.37
C SER A 419 30.01 -0.34 1.84
N ARG A 420 30.02 -1.65 2.12
CA ARG A 420 28.91 -2.38 2.71
C ARG A 420 29.47 -3.40 3.68
N PHE A 421 28.89 -3.47 4.87
CA PHE A 421 29.23 -4.48 5.86
C PHE A 421 27.98 -4.96 6.60
N GLY A 422 28.12 -6.06 7.30
CA GLY A 422 27.01 -6.77 7.93
C GLY A 422 26.97 -8.21 7.48
N VAL A 423 26.93 -9.13 8.45
CA VAL A 423 26.77 -10.56 8.22
C VAL A 423 25.48 -10.98 8.89
N ARG A 424 24.60 -11.66 8.16
CA ARG A 424 23.35 -12.16 8.72
C ARG A 424 23.62 -13.10 9.89
N GLY A 425 22.95 -12.87 11.02
CA GLY A 425 22.90 -13.82 12.11
C GLY A 425 22.65 -13.20 13.49
N ARG A 426 22.87 -14.03 14.52
CA ARG A 426 22.50 -13.75 15.91
C ARG A 426 23.68 -13.82 16.87
N SER A 427 24.91 -13.81 16.36
CA SER A 427 26.12 -13.72 17.17
C SER A 427 26.63 -12.27 17.22
N PRO A 428 27.49 -11.92 18.19
CA PRO A 428 28.13 -10.60 18.22
C PRO A 428 28.84 -10.29 16.88
N GLY A 429 28.64 -9.07 16.36
CA GLY A 429 29.14 -8.65 15.05
C GLY A 429 28.27 -9.05 13.85
N GLN A 430 27.25 -9.88 14.05
CA GLN A 430 26.22 -10.18 13.05
C GLN A 430 24.98 -9.29 13.24
N LEU A 431 24.22 -9.11 12.16
CA LEU A 431 23.00 -8.32 12.10
C LEU A 431 21.82 -9.22 11.72
N GLN A 432 20.70 -9.09 12.41
CA GLN A 432 19.47 -9.85 12.14
C GLN A 432 18.38 -8.94 11.55
N ARG A 433 18.12 -7.80 12.20
CA ARG A 433 17.21 -6.77 11.69
C ARG A 433 17.72 -5.37 12.09
N PRO A 434 18.78 -4.88 11.43
CA PRO A 434 19.32 -3.55 11.72
C PRO A 434 18.29 -2.48 11.36
N THR A 435 17.99 -1.59 12.29
CA THR A 435 16.95 -0.55 12.17
C THR A 435 17.60 0.82 12.16
N GLY A 436 17.95 1.36 13.32
CA GLY A 436 18.63 2.64 13.46
C GLY A 436 20.12 2.53 13.23
N VAL A 437 20.69 3.57 12.63
CA VAL A 437 22.13 3.79 12.51
C VAL A 437 22.44 5.19 13.01
N ALA A 438 23.56 5.36 13.71
CA ALA A 438 24.11 6.65 14.11
C ALA A 438 25.64 6.62 13.98
N VAL A 439 26.24 7.78 13.83
CA VAL A 439 27.70 7.95 13.81
C VAL A 439 28.13 8.67 15.07
N HIS A 440 29.00 8.05 15.84
CA HIS A 440 29.60 8.67 17.01
C HIS A 440 30.70 9.65 16.58
N PRO A 441 30.96 10.76 17.32
CA PRO A 441 31.99 11.74 16.96
C PRO A 441 33.41 11.18 16.76
N ASN A 442 33.71 10.01 17.34
CA ASN A 442 34.99 9.30 17.16
C ASN A 442 35.06 8.48 15.84
N GLY A 443 34.00 8.51 15.02
CA GLY A 443 33.88 7.76 13.76
C GLY A 443 33.28 6.35 13.90
N ASP A 444 32.95 5.89 15.10
CA ASP A 444 32.29 4.59 15.29
C ASP A 444 30.85 4.63 14.77
N ILE A 445 30.41 3.53 14.17
CA ILE A 445 29.07 3.33 13.65
C ILE A 445 28.26 2.53 14.66
N ILE A 446 27.16 3.10 15.12
CA ILE A 446 26.28 2.49 16.12
C ILE A 446 25.01 2.00 15.41
N ILE A 447 24.67 0.73 15.61
CA ILE A 447 23.55 0.08 14.93
C ILE A 447 22.62 -0.55 15.94
N ALA A 448 21.36 -0.15 15.93
CA ALA A 448 20.30 -0.81 16.67
C ALA A 448 19.81 -2.04 15.90
N ASP A 449 19.75 -3.21 16.56
CA ASP A 449 19.24 -4.43 15.97
C ASP A 449 17.96 -4.88 16.69
N TYR A 450 16.84 -4.76 15.99
CA TYR A 450 15.52 -4.97 16.57
C TYR A 450 15.31 -6.43 17.01
N ASP A 451 15.75 -7.39 16.20
CA ASP A 451 15.51 -8.82 16.46
C ASP A 451 16.55 -9.42 17.40
N ASN A 452 17.81 -8.97 17.30
CA ASN A 452 18.86 -9.39 18.25
C ASN A 452 18.72 -8.69 19.62
N LYS A 453 17.97 -7.58 19.69
CA LYS A 453 17.66 -6.85 20.93
C LYS A 453 18.91 -6.32 21.65
N TRP A 454 19.86 -5.82 20.86
CA TRP A 454 21.02 -5.09 21.37
C TRP A 454 21.40 -3.99 20.38
N VAL A 455 22.33 -3.14 20.81
CA VAL A 455 22.98 -2.16 19.94
C VAL A 455 24.43 -2.58 19.75
N SER A 456 24.88 -2.61 18.50
CA SER A 456 26.23 -2.99 18.11
C SER A 456 27.04 -1.76 17.75
N ILE A 457 28.30 -1.72 18.17
CA ILE A 457 29.24 -0.64 17.87
C ILE A 457 30.32 -1.21 16.93
N PHE A 458 30.45 -0.59 15.76
CA PHE A 458 31.43 -0.92 14.74
C PHE A 458 32.41 0.24 14.54
N THR A 459 33.60 -0.03 14.04
CA THR A 459 34.51 1.01 13.53
C THR A 459 33.93 1.65 12.26
N CYS A 460 34.48 2.79 11.82
CA CYS A 460 34.17 3.39 10.52
C CYS A 460 34.41 2.44 9.33
N GLU A 461 35.29 1.44 9.48
CA GLU A 461 35.57 0.39 8.49
C GLU A 461 34.56 -0.77 8.52
N GLY A 462 33.62 -0.79 9.48
CA GLY A 462 32.64 -1.87 9.64
C GLY A 462 33.15 -3.08 10.42
N LYS A 463 34.21 -2.95 11.23
CA LYS A 463 34.69 -4.02 12.13
C LYS A 463 33.98 -3.94 13.47
N PHE A 464 33.48 -5.07 13.97
CA PHE A 464 32.78 -5.13 15.25
C PHE A 464 33.71 -4.80 16.43
N LYS A 465 33.29 -3.89 17.32
CA LYS A 465 34.02 -3.53 18.54
C LYS A 465 33.36 -4.12 19.78
N SER A 466 32.09 -3.80 19.98
CA SER A 466 31.37 -4.17 21.20
C SER A 466 29.86 -4.13 20.96
N LYS A 467 29.10 -4.64 21.94
CA LYS A 467 27.63 -4.56 21.97
C LYS A 467 27.16 -4.09 23.34
N ILE A 468 26.07 -3.32 23.36
CA ILE A 468 25.48 -2.75 24.57
C ILE A 468 23.98 -3.08 24.66
N GLY A 469 23.40 -2.92 25.85
CA GLY A 469 21.95 -3.10 26.06
C GLY A 469 21.44 -4.54 26.04
N THR A 470 22.33 -5.55 25.94
CA THR A 470 21.93 -6.97 25.96
C THR A 470 21.14 -7.30 27.24
N GLY A 471 19.97 -7.91 27.08
CA GLY A 471 19.08 -8.29 28.19
C GLY A 471 18.26 -7.13 28.77
N LYS A 472 18.47 -5.89 28.31
CA LYS A 472 17.68 -4.71 28.73
C LYS A 472 16.71 -4.24 27.66
N LEU A 473 17.07 -4.44 26.39
CA LEU A 473 16.27 -4.01 25.24
C LEU A 473 15.30 -5.12 24.78
N MET A 474 14.13 -4.72 24.31
CA MET A 474 13.06 -5.59 23.82
C MET A 474 12.88 -5.51 22.30
N GLY A 475 13.09 -4.33 21.71
CA GLY A 475 13.03 -4.10 20.28
C GLY A 475 13.52 -2.69 19.91
N PRO A 476 14.84 -2.46 19.88
CA PRO A 476 15.40 -1.13 19.58
C PRO A 476 15.17 -0.75 18.10
N LYS A 477 14.77 0.51 17.87
CA LYS A 477 14.62 1.10 16.54
C LYS A 477 15.58 2.27 16.36
N GLY A 478 15.24 3.44 16.86
CA GLY A 478 16.05 4.63 16.77
C GLY A 478 17.31 4.53 17.60
N VAL A 479 18.41 5.05 17.06
CA VAL A 479 19.64 5.30 17.81
C VAL A 479 20.19 6.66 17.42
N SER A 480 20.63 7.43 18.41
CA SER A 480 21.32 8.70 18.23
C SER A 480 22.45 8.82 19.23
N VAL A 481 23.34 9.79 19.00
CA VAL A 481 24.48 10.07 19.88
C VAL A 481 24.37 11.52 20.33
N ASP A 482 24.44 11.74 21.63
CA ASP A 482 24.43 13.09 22.21
C ASP A 482 25.82 13.75 22.11
N ARG A 483 25.91 15.03 22.44
CA ARG A 483 27.19 15.79 22.37
C ARG A 483 28.24 15.30 23.39
N ASN A 484 27.82 14.58 24.42
CA ASN A 484 28.70 13.98 25.43
C ASN A 484 29.19 12.57 25.02
N GLY A 485 28.72 12.05 23.87
CA GLY A 485 29.03 10.70 23.40
C GLY A 485 28.15 9.61 24.00
N HIS A 486 27.09 9.95 24.73
CA HIS A 486 26.09 8.98 25.17
C HIS A 486 25.29 8.45 23.97
N VAL A 487 24.97 7.16 24.03
CA VAL A 487 24.16 6.46 23.04
C VAL A 487 22.72 6.43 23.49
N ILE A 488 21.86 7.17 22.80
CA ILE A 488 20.42 7.22 23.05
C ILE A 488 19.76 6.16 22.18
N VAL A 489 19.00 5.27 22.80
CA VAL A 489 18.37 4.11 22.14
C VAL A 489 16.88 4.16 22.38
N VAL A 490 16.11 4.24 21.30
CA VAL A 490 14.66 4.18 21.33
C VAL A 490 14.23 2.73 21.25
N ASP A 491 13.68 2.21 22.34
CA ASP A 491 13.11 0.88 22.39
C ASP A 491 11.62 0.92 22.05
N ASN A 492 11.33 0.63 20.77
CA ASN A 492 9.99 0.66 20.22
C ASN A 492 9.07 -0.33 20.93
N LYS A 493 9.55 -1.55 21.21
CA LYS A 493 8.72 -2.61 21.81
C LYS A 493 8.50 -2.39 23.31
N ALA A 494 9.50 -1.84 24.01
CA ALA A 494 9.36 -1.46 25.42
C ALA A 494 8.60 -0.13 25.62
N CYS A 495 8.44 0.69 24.57
CA CYS A 495 7.89 2.05 24.65
C CYS A 495 8.68 2.94 25.63
N SER A 496 10.01 2.82 25.59
CA SER A 496 10.93 3.57 26.45
C SER A 496 12.17 4.01 25.67
N VAL A 497 12.84 5.04 26.18
CA VAL A 497 14.14 5.51 25.69
C VAL A 497 15.20 5.22 26.74
N PHE A 498 16.34 4.70 26.30
CA PHE A 498 17.47 4.36 27.15
C PHE A 498 18.68 5.21 26.76
N ILE A 499 19.41 5.72 27.75
CA ILE A 499 20.67 6.44 27.53
C ILE A 499 21.80 5.58 28.09
N PHE A 500 22.76 5.21 27.23
CA PHE A 500 23.92 4.43 27.61
C PHE A 500 25.20 5.24 27.47
N GLN A 501 26.17 4.98 28.34
CA GLN A 501 27.56 5.32 28.06
C GLN A 501 28.11 4.40 26.94
N PRO A 502 29.15 4.83 26.19
CA PRO A 502 29.79 3.99 25.18
C PRO A 502 30.29 2.63 25.69
N ASN A 503 30.62 2.54 26.98
CA ASN A 503 31.02 1.29 27.65
C ASN A 503 29.84 0.33 27.94
N GLY A 504 28.59 0.74 27.65
CA GLY A 504 27.37 -0.02 27.87
C GLY A 504 26.70 0.16 29.24
N LYS A 505 27.25 0.99 30.13
CA LYS A 505 26.59 1.34 31.40
C LYS A 505 25.33 2.17 31.12
N LEU A 506 24.22 1.79 31.75
CA LEU A 506 22.97 2.53 31.65
C LEU A 506 23.06 3.80 32.51
N VAL A 507 22.78 4.96 31.92
CA VAL A 507 22.72 6.26 32.60
C VAL A 507 21.31 6.50 33.11
N THR A 508 20.33 6.55 32.20
CA THR A 508 18.92 6.76 32.54
C THR A 508 18.01 6.00 31.58
N LYS A 509 16.76 5.81 32.00
CA LYS A 509 15.67 5.24 31.22
C LYS A 509 14.40 6.00 31.56
N PHE A 510 13.68 6.42 30.53
CA PHE A 510 12.39 7.10 30.68
C PHE A 510 11.38 6.61 29.63
N GLY A 511 10.10 6.88 29.89
CA GLY A 511 8.99 6.44 29.05
C GLY A 511 8.40 5.09 29.44
N ASN A 512 7.09 4.97 29.29
CA ASN A 512 6.31 3.75 29.44
C ASN A 512 5.17 3.75 28.41
N ARG A 513 4.56 2.59 28.16
CA ARG A 513 3.48 2.47 27.19
C ARG A 513 2.26 3.33 27.56
N GLY A 514 1.77 4.12 26.62
CA GLY A 514 0.56 4.93 26.77
C GLY A 514 0.54 6.16 25.86
N ASN A 515 -0.39 7.08 26.11
CA ASN A 515 -0.64 8.28 25.30
C ASN A 515 -0.35 9.60 26.05
N GLY A 516 -0.06 9.54 27.36
CA GLY A 516 0.32 10.71 28.14
C GLY A 516 1.66 11.32 27.68
N ASP A 517 1.96 12.54 28.15
CA ASP A 517 3.11 13.31 27.67
C ASP A 517 4.46 12.62 27.97
N ARG A 518 4.56 11.92 29.09
CA ARG A 518 5.75 11.12 29.47
C ARG A 518 5.70 9.66 29.00
N GLN A 519 4.65 9.27 28.28
CA GLN A 519 4.44 7.91 27.77
C GLN A 519 4.74 7.83 26.28
N PHE A 520 4.87 6.62 25.73
CA PHE A 520 5.02 6.42 24.29
C PHE A 520 4.14 5.29 23.77
N ALA A 521 3.75 5.35 22.50
CA ALA A 521 3.09 4.27 21.79
C ALA A 521 3.89 3.96 20.52
N GLY A 522 4.87 3.05 20.68
CA GLY A 522 5.77 2.68 19.59
C GLY A 522 6.71 3.82 19.17
N PRO A 523 7.54 4.36 20.08
CA PRO A 523 8.50 5.40 19.72
C PRO A 523 9.45 4.88 18.64
N HIS A 524 9.83 5.74 17.68
CA HIS A 524 10.46 5.30 16.44
C HIS A 524 11.93 5.71 16.32
N PHE A 525 12.21 6.98 16.01
CA PHE A 525 13.57 7.54 15.90
C PHE A 525 13.81 8.63 16.93
N ALA A 526 15.08 8.99 17.13
CA ALA A 526 15.48 10.08 17.99
C ALA A 526 16.55 10.94 17.32
N ALA A 527 16.53 12.23 17.63
CA ALA A 527 17.57 13.20 17.31
C ALA A 527 17.96 13.97 18.58
N VAL A 528 19.10 14.66 18.54
CA VAL A 528 19.58 15.50 19.63
C VAL A 528 19.84 16.89 19.07
N ASN A 529 19.30 17.91 19.71
CA ASN A 529 19.51 19.30 19.28
C ASN A 529 20.79 19.92 19.86
N ASN A 530 21.00 21.21 19.60
CA ASN A 530 22.19 21.93 20.06
C ASN A 530 22.27 22.09 21.58
N ASN A 531 21.14 22.04 22.28
CA ASN A 531 21.03 22.10 23.73
C ASN A 531 21.18 20.72 24.40
N ASN A 532 21.47 19.68 23.62
CA ASN A 532 21.53 18.28 24.06
C ASN A 532 20.16 17.70 24.50
N GLU A 533 19.06 18.32 24.07
CA GLU A 533 17.71 17.81 24.29
C GLU A 533 17.39 16.70 23.28
N ILE A 534 16.66 15.70 23.75
CA ILE A 534 16.35 14.48 23.03
C ILE A 534 14.96 14.60 22.43
N ILE A 535 14.90 14.59 21.10
CA ILE A 535 13.66 14.71 20.34
C ILE A 535 13.30 13.32 19.82
N VAL A 536 12.09 12.86 20.12
CA VAL A 536 11.65 11.49 19.84
C VAL A 536 10.32 11.53 19.09
N THR A 537 10.23 10.79 17.99
CA THR A 537 8.98 10.58 17.24
C THR A 537 8.16 9.45 17.86
N ASP A 538 6.89 9.73 18.13
CA ASP A 538 5.96 8.78 18.74
C ASP A 538 4.96 8.29 17.69
N PHE A 539 5.25 7.13 17.11
CA PHE A 539 4.61 6.64 15.88
C PHE A 539 3.08 6.49 16.03
N HIS A 540 2.59 5.78 17.05
CA HIS A 540 1.14 5.57 17.19
C HIS A 540 0.42 6.71 17.92
N ASN A 541 1.14 7.66 18.53
CA ASN A 541 0.54 8.85 19.13
C ASN A 541 0.62 10.09 18.21
N HIS A 542 1.12 9.94 16.98
CA HIS A 542 1.12 10.98 15.96
C HIS A 542 1.74 12.31 16.41
N SER A 543 2.80 12.23 17.23
CA SER A 543 3.40 13.41 17.87
C SER A 543 4.90 13.27 18.01
N VAL A 544 5.56 14.41 18.25
CA VAL A 544 6.97 14.51 18.57
C VAL A 544 7.11 15.03 19.99
N LYS A 545 8.01 14.43 20.76
CA LYS A 545 8.21 14.74 22.17
C LYS A 545 9.67 15.07 22.42
N VAL A 546 9.92 16.10 23.21
CA VAL A 546 11.26 16.61 23.53
C VAL A 546 11.53 16.44 25.01
N PHE A 547 12.73 15.98 25.34
CA PHE A 547 13.17 15.69 26.69
C PHE A 547 14.54 16.30 26.96
N ASN A 548 14.87 16.61 28.21
CA ASN A 548 16.25 16.97 28.58
C ASN A 548 17.14 15.71 28.70
N THR A 549 18.41 15.93 29.06
CA THR A 549 19.42 14.86 29.22
C THR A 549 19.11 13.88 30.35
N GLU A 550 18.33 14.31 31.33
CA GLU A 550 17.92 13.50 32.48
C GLU A 550 16.68 12.64 32.16
N GLY A 551 15.98 12.94 31.05
CA GLY A 551 14.76 12.25 30.62
C GLY A 551 13.47 12.90 31.13
N GLU A 552 13.52 14.16 31.55
CA GLU A 552 12.36 14.96 31.90
C GLU A 552 11.70 15.53 30.65
N PHE A 553 10.38 15.56 30.65
CA PHE A 553 9.59 16.04 29.51
C PHE A 553 9.60 17.56 29.45
N LEU A 554 9.87 18.10 28.27
CA LEU A 554 9.92 19.54 28.02
C LEU A 554 8.70 20.01 27.23
N LEU A 555 8.50 19.45 26.04
CA LEU A 555 7.38 19.82 25.17
C LEU A 555 6.94 18.66 24.28
N LYS A 556 5.71 18.79 23.78
CA LYS A 556 5.09 17.91 22.79
C LYS A 556 4.45 18.78 21.72
N PHE A 557 4.64 18.41 20.47
CA PHE A 557 3.92 19.01 19.35
C PHE A 557 3.49 17.94 18.36
N GLY A 558 2.55 18.34 17.50
CA GLY A 558 1.90 17.44 16.54
C GLY A 558 0.69 16.69 17.10
N SER A 559 -0.23 16.40 16.20
CA SER A 559 -1.44 15.64 16.42
C SER A 559 -1.77 14.81 15.18
N ASN A 560 -2.67 13.83 15.31
CA ASN A 560 -3.06 13.01 14.17
C ASN A 560 -3.76 13.86 13.09
N GLY A 561 -3.34 13.73 11.83
CA GLY A 561 -4.00 14.36 10.69
C GLY A 561 -3.06 14.61 9.50
N GLU A 562 -3.57 15.38 8.54
CA GLU A 562 -2.89 15.68 7.26
C GLU A 562 -2.56 17.17 7.10
N GLY A 563 -2.98 18.04 8.03
CA GLY A 563 -2.70 19.48 7.97
C GLY A 563 -1.28 19.88 8.37
N ASN A 564 -0.99 21.17 8.35
CA ASN A 564 0.28 21.75 8.81
C ASN A 564 0.52 21.43 10.27
N GLY A 565 1.68 20.84 10.55
CA GLY A 565 2.05 20.41 11.90
C GLY A 565 1.30 19.20 12.43
N GLN A 566 0.45 18.55 11.62
CA GLN A 566 -0.17 17.26 11.95
C GLN A 566 0.63 16.10 11.32
N PHE A 567 0.56 14.93 11.94
CA PHE A 567 1.29 13.74 11.50
C PHE A 567 0.38 12.53 11.35
N ASN A 568 0.73 11.65 10.43
CA ASN A 568 0.21 10.30 10.38
C ASN A 568 1.37 9.32 10.53
N ALA A 569 1.63 8.92 11.78
CA ALA A 569 2.71 8.01 12.14
C ALA A 569 4.12 8.54 11.80
N PRO A 570 4.63 9.55 12.52
CA PRO A 570 5.95 10.14 12.26
C PRO A 570 7.07 9.11 12.52
N THR A 571 8.09 9.13 11.67
CA THR A 571 9.22 8.20 11.71
C THR A 571 10.54 8.94 11.94
N GLY A 572 11.30 9.24 10.89
CA GLY A 572 12.63 9.86 10.99
C GLY A 572 12.56 11.27 11.53
N VAL A 573 13.57 11.66 12.30
CA VAL A 573 13.72 13.03 12.83
C VAL A 573 15.18 13.44 12.79
N ALA A 574 15.44 14.69 12.42
CA ALA A 574 16.75 15.33 12.50
C ALA A 574 16.59 16.79 12.97
N VAL A 575 17.70 17.40 13.38
CA VAL A 575 17.74 18.80 13.81
C VAL A 575 18.84 19.51 13.05
N ASP A 576 18.54 20.69 12.50
CA ASP A 576 19.51 21.51 11.79
C ASP A 576 20.37 22.38 12.71
N ALA A 577 21.33 23.09 12.11
CA ALA A 577 22.23 23.98 12.85
C ALA A 577 21.50 25.15 13.51
N ASN A 578 20.35 25.57 12.98
CA ASN A 578 19.50 26.64 13.50
C ASN A 578 18.58 26.15 14.63
N GLY A 579 18.52 24.84 14.88
CA GLY A 579 17.65 24.22 15.88
C GLY A 579 16.27 23.87 15.35
N ASN A 580 16.04 23.93 14.04
CA ASN A 580 14.79 23.49 13.42
C ASN A 580 14.73 21.96 13.41
N ILE A 581 13.54 21.43 13.66
CA ILE A 581 13.26 20.00 13.74
C ILE A 581 12.63 19.55 12.42
N ILE A 582 13.25 18.58 11.77
CA ILE A 582 12.82 18.04 10.47
C ILE A 582 12.30 16.64 10.70
N VAL A 583 11.05 16.39 10.32
CA VAL A 583 10.32 15.15 10.65
C VAL A 583 9.79 14.50 9.37
N ALA A 584 10.13 13.23 9.18
CA ALA A 584 9.51 12.38 8.17
C ALA A 584 8.17 11.86 8.68
N ASP A 585 7.13 12.05 7.87
CA ASP A 585 5.76 11.68 8.17
C ASP A 585 5.39 10.47 7.29
N TRP A 586 5.47 9.26 7.87
CA TRP A 586 5.42 8.01 7.10
C TRP A 586 4.07 7.78 6.43
N GLY A 587 2.98 8.02 7.16
CA GLY A 587 1.61 7.80 6.69
C GLY A 587 1.18 8.84 5.66
N ASN A 588 1.61 10.09 5.81
CA ASN A 588 1.32 11.15 4.83
C ASN A 588 2.37 11.24 3.72
N SER A 589 3.42 10.42 3.76
CA SER A 589 4.49 10.36 2.76
C SER A 589 5.12 11.71 2.42
N ARG A 590 5.43 12.51 3.46
CA ARG A 590 5.98 13.87 3.33
C ARG A 590 7.05 14.14 4.38
N ILE A 591 7.70 15.30 4.28
CA ILE A 591 8.66 15.79 5.28
C ILE A 591 8.22 17.20 5.71
N GLN A 592 8.19 17.42 7.03
CA GLN A 592 7.81 18.68 7.66
C GLN A 592 8.97 19.28 8.45
N VAL A 593 9.07 20.60 8.45
CA VAL A 593 10.08 21.38 9.16
C VAL A 593 9.39 22.24 10.21
N PHE A 594 9.93 22.25 11.43
CA PHE A 594 9.43 22.97 12.58
C PHE A 594 10.55 23.78 13.23
N ASP A 595 10.21 24.84 13.95
CA ASP A 595 11.17 25.48 14.83
C ASP A 595 11.44 24.64 16.09
N GLY A 596 12.40 25.06 16.92
CA GLY A 596 12.75 24.37 18.17
C GLY A 596 11.62 24.34 19.22
N SER A 597 10.58 25.16 19.08
CA SER A 597 9.39 25.15 19.95
C SER A 597 8.29 24.21 19.46
N GLY A 598 8.42 23.66 18.25
CA GLY A 598 7.43 22.80 17.62
C GLY A 598 6.41 23.53 16.75
N SER A 599 6.64 24.81 16.42
CA SER A 599 5.81 25.56 15.47
C SER A 599 6.14 25.14 14.04
N PHE A 600 5.13 24.94 13.21
CA PHE A 600 5.30 24.56 11.81
C PHE A 600 5.93 25.70 10.99
N LEU A 601 6.97 25.38 10.22
CA LEU A 601 7.64 26.34 9.32
C LEU A 601 7.28 26.07 7.86
N SER A 602 7.55 24.86 7.37
CA SER A 602 7.37 24.53 5.96
C SER A 602 7.34 23.02 5.71
N TYR A 603 6.93 22.65 4.50
CA TYR A 603 7.17 21.33 3.94
C TYR A 603 8.45 21.37 3.09
N ILE A 604 9.19 20.26 3.05
CA ILE A 604 10.15 20.04 1.97
C ILE A 604 9.35 19.64 0.73
N ASN A 605 9.58 20.29 -0.41
CA ASN A 605 8.88 19.91 -1.63
C ASN A 605 9.34 18.51 -2.06
N THR A 606 8.38 17.61 -2.24
CA THR A 606 8.61 16.25 -2.73
C THR A 606 7.62 15.89 -3.84
N CYS A 607 7.07 16.89 -4.54
CA CYS A 607 5.93 16.69 -5.43
C CYS A 607 6.33 16.05 -6.77
N ALA A 608 7.56 16.27 -7.25
CA ALA A 608 7.97 15.74 -8.56
C ALA A 608 8.37 14.26 -8.47
N ASP A 609 8.97 13.85 -7.35
CA ASP A 609 9.24 12.45 -7.05
C ASP A 609 8.74 12.10 -5.63
N PRO A 610 7.45 11.72 -5.50
CA PRO A 610 6.82 11.45 -4.21
C PRO A 610 7.55 10.39 -3.39
N LEU A 611 7.60 10.62 -2.08
CA LEU A 611 8.04 9.61 -1.13
C LEU A 611 6.96 8.53 -0.98
N TYR A 612 7.36 7.30 -0.67
CA TYR A 612 6.43 6.25 -0.26
C TYR A 612 6.94 5.61 1.03
N GLY A 613 6.32 5.95 2.14
CA GLY A 613 6.73 5.48 3.46
C GLY A 613 8.15 5.91 3.84
N PRO A 614 8.42 7.22 4.01
CA PRO A 614 9.71 7.71 4.47
C PRO A 614 10.05 7.14 5.86
N GLN A 615 11.28 6.66 6.04
CA GLN A 615 11.76 6.04 7.27
C GLN A 615 12.74 6.96 8.00
N GLY A 616 14.01 6.59 8.11
CA GLY A 616 15.05 7.41 8.72
C GLY A 616 15.33 8.68 7.92
N LEU A 617 15.69 9.73 8.64
CA LEU A 617 16.02 11.04 8.11
C LEU A 617 17.28 11.55 8.81
N ALA A 618 18.21 12.14 8.06
CA ALA A 618 19.41 12.76 8.59
C ALA A 618 19.77 14.03 7.80
N LEU A 619 20.58 14.89 8.41
CA LEU A 619 21.17 16.06 7.75
C LEU A 619 22.65 15.81 7.45
N THR A 620 23.06 16.06 6.21
CA THR A 620 24.46 16.03 5.83
C THR A 620 25.19 17.30 6.28
N SER A 621 26.51 17.24 6.29
CA SER A 621 27.39 18.36 6.71
C SER A 621 27.24 19.62 5.87
N ASP A 622 26.81 19.47 4.62
CA ASP A 622 26.48 20.55 3.68
C ASP A 622 25.03 21.05 3.81
N GLY A 623 24.28 20.56 4.80
CA GLY A 623 22.94 21.05 5.14
C GLY A 623 21.80 20.41 4.35
N HIS A 624 22.04 19.39 3.54
CA HIS A 624 20.99 18.70 2.80
C HIS A 624 20.26 17.67 3.65
N VAL A 625 18.96 17.48 3.36
CA VAL A 625 18.14 16.47 4.03
C VAL A 625 18.20 15.16 3.25
N VAL A 626 18.62 14.10 3.92
CA VAL A 626 18.65 12.74 3.37
C VAL A 626 17.56 11.92 4.04
N VAL A 627 16.68 11.34 3.23
CA VAL A 627 15.58 10.49 3.70
C VAL A 627 15.64 9.11 3.04
N ALA A 628 15.35 8.07 3.82
CA ALA A 628 15.13 6.73 3.30
C ALA A 628 13.69 6.60 2.78
N ASP A 629 13.53 6.50 1.47
CA ASP A 629 12.26 6.25 0.80
C ASP A 629 12.06 4.74 0.63
N SER A 630 11.45 4.11 1.64
CA SER A 630 11.40 2.65 1.75
C SER A 630 10.56 2.00 0.65
N GLY A 631 9.44 2.61 0.25
CA GLY A 631 8.57 2.10 -0.81
C GLY A 631 9.25 2.14 -2.18
N ASN A 632 10.05 3.17 -2.46
CA ASN A 632 10.80 3.28 -3.71
C ASN A 632 12.17 2.58 -3.69
N HIS A 633 12.56 1.97 -2.56
CA HIS A 633 13.84 1.27 -2.39
C HIS A 633 15.06 2.15 -2.71
N CYS A 634 15.00 3.43 -2.31
CA CYS A 634 16.07 4.39 -2.54
C CYS A 634 16.17 5.38 -1.37
N PHE A 635 17.29 6.07 -1.25
CA PHE A 635 17.34 7.30 -0.45
C PHE A 635 17.32 8.51 -1.37
N LYS A 636 16.66 9.58 -0.91
CA LYS A 636 16.52 10.85 -1.63
C LYS A 636 17.21 11.95 -0.85
N VAL A 637 17.86 12.85 -1.57
CA VAL A 637 18.55 14.00 -1.00
C VAL A 637 17.88 15.27 -1.50
N TYR A 638 17.40 16.08 -0.56
CA TYR A 638 16.68 17.31 -0.83
C TYR A 638 17.53 18.52 -0.46
N ARG A 639 17.41 19.56 -1.28
CA ARG A 639 17.89 20.89 -0.97
C ARG A 639 17.07 21.42 0.19
N TYR A 640 17.76 21.71 1.27
CA TYR A 640 17.18 22.34 2.44
C TYR A 640 17.97 23.63 2.64
N LEU A 641 17.34 24.75 2.30
CA LEU A 641 17.94 26.07 2.48
C LEU A 641 17.80 26.44 3.96
N GLN A 642 18.94 26.60 4.63
CA GLN A 642 19.02 27.07 6.00
C GLN A 642 18.65 28.54 6.14
#